data_AF-A0A9C8AM45-F1
#
_entry.id   AF-A0A9C8AM45-F1
#
_cell.length_a   1.000
_cell.length_b   1.000
_cell.length_c   1.000
_cell.angle_alpha   90.00
_cell.angle_beta   90.00
_cell.angle_gamma   90.00
#
_symmetry.space_group_name_H-M   'P 1'
#
loop_
_entity.id
_entity.type
_entity.pdbx_description
1 polymer ?
#
loop_
_entity_poly.entity_id
_entity_poly.type
_entity_poly.pdbx_seq_one_letter_code
_entity_poly.pdbx_strand_id
1 'polypeptide(L)'
;MVQGSTSLHRCKGTWKTGWLATSRGANRRWIMPLYVAFIWHMHQPYYKGPLTGRYLLPWVRLHAVKDYLHMAEVLARYPRIHVTINVVPSLIIQLIEYVSGEAVDAAMDLGLKSRWDEEEKRYMLQNFFSINHERILNRYPPYRKLLDLRPYALADPDLFSASYYRDLVTWFNLAWIDPNKLESDPFLRELVERGQNFTRKDFEKLMDKHREIMAQIIPLYRELESKGQIELSTSPYYHPILPLLIDVRVARRPSPQLPLPSMPFAHPEDAEEQLRRAVGFHRSLFGHPPKGLWPPEGAVCQELIPLLVRQDFLWFASDEAILARSLGVNLERDEFGNLIDPHPLYQPYRVNVNGKTVFALFRDRVLSDRISFVYQHMDGEEAARDLVSRLHLAKDRLNDEENPYLVTIILDGENCWEYYEHNGDVFLNHLYAMLSEDSELECVTIREYLEKHGARREISELATGSWIGGNLETWIGEEDQNRAWEALAKVRQDLVNWQKNYPLADVEVLEKAWEAIYIAEGSDWFWWYYSRNISNQKHLFDQAFRSHLTGVYVALGLPIPEWLAQPILSVEARLEERKPSGYISPRLEASSQATSDWARAGYIQGGVSRGAMRKGRQVFKGLFYGYDPGCLYFRLEGEEPLDAYAITFYLATSGSDKVNWQFRHLDEKVEALNGTGLSWAVEIPPRGEEALLFKAEGQEVWRKVGEGLRVVRSPYVVEVALPFNSIGIGPGDNVSLVVAIIRGGEVVERLPDGGSLTFAIEENPLA
;
A
#
# COMPACT_ATOMS: atom_id res chain seq x y z
N MET A 1 5.14 -67.51 10.42
CA MET A 1 5.63 -68.53 11.37
C MET A 1 6.42 -67.80 12.44
N VAL A 2 5.79 -67.37 13.54
CA VAL A 2 5.43 -68.10 14.78
C VAL A 2 6.48 -67.83 15.89
N GLN A 3 5.94 -67.27 17.00
CA GLN A 3 6.45 -67.21 18.38
C GLN A 3 7.68 -66.30 18.64
N GLY A 4 7.75 -65.51 19.71
CA GLY A 4 7.12 -65.62 21.03
C GLY A 4 8.24 -65.53 22.08
N SER A 5 8.19 -64.49 22.92
CA SER A 5 9.01 -64.17 24.11
C SER A 5 9.58 -65.37 24.91
N THR A 6 10.72 -65.33 25.60
CA THR A 6 11.00 -64.56 26.85
C THR A 6 12.47 -64.63 27.31
N SER A 7 13.01 -63.47 27.69
CA SER A 7 13.78 -63.10 28.90
C SER A 7 14.74 -64.06 29.68
N LEU A 8 15.91 -63.49 30.07
CA LEU A 8 16.59 -63.45 31.40
C LEU A 8 18.04 -64.01 31.52
N HIS A 9 18.90 -63.11 32.03
CA HIS A 9 19.92 -63.28 33.09
C HIS A 9 21.46 -63.27 32.78
N ARG A 10 22.07 -62.18 33.30
CA ARG A 10 23.24 -62.05 34.20
C ARG A 10 24.71 -62.05 33.68
N CYS A 11 25.30 -60.86 33.80
CA CYS A 11 26.45 -60.44 34.65
C CYS A 11 27.88 -61.02 34.47
N LYS A 12 28.85 -60.10 34.33
CA LYS A 12 30.20 -59.92 34.97
C LYS A 12 31.14 -59.19 33.96
N GLY A 13 31.99 -58.20 34.23
CA GLY A 13 32.41 -57.41 35.39
C GLY A 13 33.75 -56.68 35.07
N THR A 14 33.85 -55.37 35.40
CA THR A 14 35.01 -54.58 35.95
C THR A 14 36.43 -54.65 35.31
N TRP A 15 37.22 -53.57 35.08
CA TRP A 15 37.74 -52.53 36.02
C TRP A 15 38.42 -51.29 35.34
N LYS A 16 38.24 -50.10 35.98
CA LYS A 16 39.16 -48.95 36.29
C LYS A 16 40.10 -48.35 35.24
N THR A 17 40.20 -47.02 35.04
CA THR A 17 40.57 -45.89 35.95
C THR A 17 40.14 -44.57 35.22
N GLY A 18 39.83 -43.40 35.77
CA GLY A 18 40.16 -42.75 37.03
C GLY A 18 40.81 -41.39 36.76
N TRP A 19 40.03 -40.33 36.48
CA TRP A 19 40.43 -38.92 36.68
C TRP A 19 39.22 -38.11 37.13
N LEU A 20 39.23 -37.72 38.41
CA LEU A 20 38.35 -36.71 38.97
C LEU A 20 38.80 -35.33 38.48
N ALA A 21 38.00 -34.71 37.62
CA ALA A 21 37.98 -33.26 37.46
C ALA A 21 36.64 -32.76 37.98
N THR A 22 36.67 -32.16 39.16
CA THR A 22 35.60 -31.32 39.69
C THR A 22 35.35 -30.17 38.71
N SER A 23 34.29 -30.27 37.92
CA SER A 23 33.68 -29.09 37.31
C SER A 23 32.30 -28.92 37.92
N ARG A 24 32.14 -27.81 38.65
CA ARG A 24 30.84 -27.21 38.90
C ARG A 24 30.27 -26.90 37.51
N GLY A 25 29.47 -27.82 36.97
CA GLY A 25 28.67 -27.56 35.79
C GLY A 25 27.66 -26.50 36.18
N ALA A 26 27.97 -25.24 35.85
CA ALA A 26 26.97 -24.19 35.80
C ALA A 26 25.81 -24.73 34.96
N ASN A 27 24.60 -24.77 35.53
CA ASN A 27 23.37 -24.90 34.77
C ASN A 27 23.42 -23.83 33.67
N ARG A 28 23.76 -24.21 32.43
CA ARG A 28 23.46 -23.36 31.28
C ARG A 28 21.94 -23.36 31.18
N ARG A 29 21.31 -22.35 31.80
CA ARG A 29 19.91 -22.03 31.56
C ARG A 29 19.84 -21.67 30.08
N TRP A 30 19.13 -22.47 29.29
CA TRP A 30 18.90 -22.15 27.89
C TRP A 30 17.90 -20.99 27.88
N ILE A 31 18.39 -19.77 27.61
CA ILE A 31 17.55 -18.59 27.46
C ILE A 31 16.86 -18.70 26.11
N MET A 32 15.53 -18.64 26.09
CA MET A 32 14.76 -18.69 24.84
C MET A 32 15.02 -17.42 24.02
N PRO A 33 15.27 -17.51 22.71
CA PRO A 33 15.34 -16.33 21.84
C PRO A 33 13.95 -15.74 21.63
N LEU A 34 13.88 -14.49 21.16
CA LEU A 34 12.66 -13.96 20.57
C LEU A 34 12.59 -14.49 19.13
N TYR A 35 11.51 -15.22 18.83
CA TYR A 35 11.27 -15.70 17.48
C TYR A 35 10.72 -14.59 16.62
N VAL A 36 11.24 -14.42 15.40
CA VAL A 36 10.84 -13.38 14.45
C VAL A 36 10.32 -14.05 13.18
N ALA A 37 9.07 -13.80 12.83
CA ALA A 37 8.49 -14.28 11.59
C ALA A 37 8.14 -13.13 10.65
N PHE A 38 8.79 -13.10 9.50
CA PHE A 38 8.40 -12.25 8.38
C PHE A 38 7.39 -12.97 7.50
N ILE A 39 6.31 -12.28 7.12
CA ILE A 39 5.37 -12.72 6.11
C ILE A 39 5.35 -11.67 5.00
N TRP A 40 5.94 -12.01 3.86
CA TRP A 40 5.94 -11.16 2.67
C TRP A 40 4.73 -11.51 1.81
N HIS A 41 3.75 -10.61 1.71
CA HIS A 41 2.53 -10.81 0.94
C HIS A 41 2.67 -10.31 -0.49
N MET A 42 2.70 -11.23 -1.46
CA MET A 42 2.83 -10.91 -2.88
C MET A 42 1.48 -10.95 -3.56
N HIS A 43 0.99 -9.81 -4.05
CA HIS A 43 -0.35 -9.69 -4.62
C HIS A 43 -0.44 -8.72 -5.79
N GLN A 44 -1.17 -9.14 -6.83
CA GLN A 44 -1.62 -8.25 -7.89
C GLN A 44 -3.07 -8.62 -8.28
N PRO A 45 -3.90 -7.61 -8.60
CA PRO A 45 -5.22 -7.82 -9.18
C PRO A 45 -5.17 -8.67 -10.45
N TYR A 46 -6.30 -9.29 -10.80
CA TYR A 46 -6.43 -10.02 -12.07
C TYR A 46 -6.74 -9.05 -13.21
N TYR A 47 -5.74 -8.75 -14.04
CA TYR A 47 -5.83 -7.70 -15.06
C TYR A 47 -6.32 -8.17 -16.44
N LYS A 48 -6.54 -9.47 -16.64
CA LYS A 48 -6.95 -10.01 -17.95
C LYS A 48 -8.42 -9.73 -18.22
N GLY A 49 -8.67 -8.92 -19.26
CA GLY A 49 -10.02 -8.57 -19.68
C GLY A 49 -10.76 -9.77 -20.27
N PRO A 50 -11.99 -10.08 -19.83
CA PRO A 50 -12.72 -11.27 -20.30
C PRO A 50 -13.16 -11.17 -21.76
N LEU A 51 -13.25 -9.95 -22.31
CA LEU A 51 -13.69 -9.70 -23.69
C LEU A 51 -12.54 -9.76 -24.70
N THR A 52 -11.38 -9.21 -24.32
CA THR A 52 -10.23 -9.04 -25.22
C THR A 52 -9.20 -10.16 -25.06
N GLY A 53 -9.21 -10.87 -23.92
CA GLY A 53 -8.15 -11.78 -23.52
C GLY A 53 -6.80 -11.09 -23.24
N ARG A 54 -6.77 -9.75 -23.27
CA ARG A 54 -5.56 -8.94 -23.07
C ARG A 54 -5.46 -8.43 -21.63
N TYR A 55 -4.24 -8.20 -21.18
CA TYR A 55 -3.96 -7.64 -19.87
C TYR A 55 -4.03 -6.12 -19.90
N LEU A 56 -4.88 -5.54 -19.05
CA LEU A 56 -5.10 -4.09 -19.04
C LEU A 56 -3.89 -3.32 -18.52
N LEU A 57 -3.22 -3.85 -17.50
CA LEU A 57 -2.11 -3.20 -16.80
C LEU A 57 -0.89 -4.12 -16.71
N PRO A 58 0.34 -3.56 -16.74
CA PRO A 58 1.57 -4.34 -16.82
C PRO A 58 2.10 -4.82 -15.46
N TRP A 59 1.41 -4.50 -14.36
CA TRP A 59 1.99 -4.53 -13.01
C TRP A 59 2.48 -5.91 -12.56
N VAL A 60 1.77 -6.99 -12.91
CA VAL A 60 2.26 -8.37 -12.67
C VAL A 60 3.64 -8.59 -13.28
N ARG A 61 3.83 -8.24 -14.55
CA ARG A 61 5.10 -8.44 -15.25
C ARG A 61 6.18 -7.51 -14.70
N LEU A 62 5.85 -6.26 -14.41
CA LEU A 62 6.83 -5.27 -13.95
C LEU A 62 7.32 -5.57 -12.54
N HIS A 63 6.44 -5.88 -11.59
CA HIS A 63 6.85 -6.32 -10.26
C HIS A 63 7.58 -7.67 -10.28
N ALA A 64 7.20 -8.59 -11.17
CA ALA A 64 7.89 -9.87 -11.28
C ALA A 64 9.35 -9.76 -11.73
N VAL A 65 9.68 -8.81 -12.60
CA VAL A 65 11.09 -8.58 -13.02
C VAL A 65 11.89 -7.70 -12.07
N LYS A 66 11.23 -7.11 -11.06
CA LYS A 66 11.83 -6.19 -10.09
C LYS A 66 12.00 -6.81 -8.71
N ASP A 67 10.94 -7.41 -8.18
CA ASP A 67 10.79 -7.63 -6.74
C ASP A 67 10.83 -9.12 -6.38
N TYR A 68 9.93 -9.93 -6.97
CA TYR A 68 9.69 -11.31 -6.52
C TYR A 68 10.92 -12.22 -6.62
N LEU A 69 11.66 -12.15 -7.72
CA LEU A 69 12.91 -12.92 -7.86
C LEU A 69 14.00 -12.35 -6.95
N HIS A 70 14.17 -11.02 -6.97
CA HIS A 70 15.22 -10.32 -6.24
C HIS A 70 15.18 -10.66 -4.75
N MET A 71 14.02 -10.53 -4.11
CA MET A 71 13.87 -10.81 -2.67
C MET A 71 14.27 -12.24 -2.29
N ALA A 72 13.89 -13.22 -3.12
CA ALA A 72 14.25 -14.62 -2.89
C ALA A 72 15.74 -14.89 -3.15
N GLU A 73 16.35 -14.22 -4.13
CA GLU A 73 17.80 -14.29 -4.36
C GLU A 73 18.59 -13.68 -3.21
N VAL A 74 18.13 -12.56 -2.64
CA VAL A 74 18.75 -11.97 -1.44
C VAL A 74 18.65 -12.95 -0.28
N LEU A 75 17.46 -13.48 0.01
CA LEU A 75 17.22 -14.44 1.09
C LEU A 75 18.09 -15.71 0.95
N ALA A 76 18.25 -16.24 -0.26
CA ALA A 76 19.04 -17.45 -0.53
C ALA A 76 20.51 -17.33 -0.07
N ARG A 77 21.04 -16.11 0.05
CA ARG A 77 22.40 -15.83 0.54
C ARG A 77 22.52 -15.96 2.07
N TYR A 78 21.40 -16.00 2.80
CA TYR A 78 21.36 -16.06 4.27
C TYR A 78 20.59 -17.29 4.78
N PRO A 79 21.17 -18.51 4.72
CA PRO A 79 20.46 -19.75 5.04
C PRO A 79 19.90 -19.88 6.47
N ARG A 80 20.34 -19.03 7.41
CA ARG A 80 19.80 -18.99 8.78
C ARG A 80 18.52 -18.15 8.90
N ILE A 81 18.19 -17.37 7.88
CA ILE A 81 16.98 -16.56 7.86
C ILE A 81 15.88 -17.36 7.20
N HIS A 82 14.84 -17.64 7.98
CA HIS A 82 13.64 -18.34 7.54
C HIS A 82 12.48 -17.36 7.51
N VAL A 83 11.68 -17.39 6.43
CA VAL A 83 10.54 -16.47 6.24
C VAL A 83 9.35 -17.18 5.63
N THR A 84 8.15 -16.63 5.81
CA THR A 84 6.97 -17.06 5.07
C THR A 84 6.77 -16.15 3.86
N ILE A 85 6.60 -16.73 2.68
CA ILE A 85 6.17 -15.98 1.48
C ILE A 85 4.72 -16.36 1.22
N ASN A 86 3.84 -15.36 1.20
CA ASN A 86 2.45 -15.54 0.80
C ASN A 86 2.31 -15.18 -0.68
N VAL A 87 1.71 -16.07 -1.47
CA VAL A 87 1.45 -15.82 -2.89
C VAL A 87 -0.04 -15.93 -3.19
N VAL A 88 -0.62 -14.87 -3.76
CA VAL A 88 -2.02 -14.89 -4.18
C VAL A 88 -2.16 -15.69 -5.50
N PRO A 89 -3.13 -16.61 -5.62
CA PRO A 89 -3.32 -17.38 -6.85
C PRO A 89 -3.51 -16.52 -8.11
N SER A 90 -4.27 -15.42 -8.02
CA SER A 90 -4.48 -14.48 -9.13
C SER A 90 -3.18 -13.89 -9.67
N LEU A 91 -2.19 -13.60 -8.82
CA LEU A 91 -0.87 -13.16 -9.25
C LEU A 91 -0.17 -14.26 -10.05
N ILE A 92 -0.14 -15.49 -9.52
CA ILE A 92 0.66 -16.58 -10.07
C ILE A 92 0.10 -17.11 -11.39
N ILE A 93 -1.22 -17.18 -11.57
CA ILE A 93 -1.80 -17.58 -12.86
C ILE A 93 -1.38 -16.62 -13.98
N GLN A 94 -1.37 -15.32 -13.70
CA GLN A 94 -0.98 -14.30 -14.68
C GLN A 94 0.52 -14.40 -14.97
N LEU A 95 1.35 -14.61 -13.94
CA LEU A 95 2.79 -14.85 -14.09
C LEU A 95 3.07 -16.05 -15.00
N ILE A 96 2.36 -17.17 -14.82
CA ILE A 96 2.49 -18.37 -15.65
C ILE A 96 2.16 -18.05 -17.12
N GLU A 97 1.09 -17.28 -17.38
CA GLU A 97 0.73 -16.87 -18.75
C GLU A 97 1.79 -15.95 -19.40
N TYR A 98 2.45 -15.08 -18.63
CA TYR A 98 3.59 -14.30 -19.15
C TYR A 98 4.79 -15.18 -19.49
N VAL A 99 5.10 -16.16 -18.64
CA VAL A 99 6.20 -17.10 -18.84
C VAL A 99 5.94 -18.01 -20.05
N SER A 100 4.71 -18.47 -20.25
CA SER A 100 4.32 -19.27 -21.44
C SER A 100 4.28 -18.45 -22.73
N GLY A 101 4.22 -17.11 -22.64
CA GLY A 101 4.08 -16.21 -23.78
C GLY A 101 2.63 -16.06 -24.27
N GLU A 102 1.66 -16.50 -23.46
CA GLU A 102 0.22 -16.36 -23.73
C GLU A 102 -0.33 -15.00 -23.29
N ALA A 103 0.35 -14.31 -22.36
CA ALA A 103 -0.02 -12.97 -21.90
C ALA A 103 0.72 -11.85 -22.64
N VAL A 104 -0.03 -10.80 -22.99
CA VAL A 104 0.48 -9.52 -23.48
C VAL A 104 -0.31 -8.39 -22.82
N ASP A 105 0.38 -7.49 -22.13
CA ASP A 105 -0.19 -6.25 -21.59
C ASP A 105 -0.08 -5.06 -22.54
N ALA A 106 -0.81 -3.99 -22.21
CA ALA A 106 -0.82 -2.75 -22.98
C ALA A 106 0.58 -2.15 -23.20
N ALA A 107 1.47 -2.19 -22.20
CA ALA A 107 2.81 -1.61 -22.34
C ALA A 107 3.71 -2.46 -23.26
N MET A 108 3.59 -3.78 -23.18
CA MET A 108 4.27 -4.73 -24.07
C MET A 108 3.76 -4.60 -25.51
N ASP A 109 2.44 -4.53 -25.72
CA ASP A 109 1.81 -4.36 -27.04
C ASP A 109 2.31 -3.08 -27.73
N LEU A 110 2.35 -1.97 -26.99
CA LEU A 110 2.87 -0.69 -27.49
C LEU A 110 4.35 -0.81 -27.89
N GLY A 111 5.17 -1.50 -27.12
CA GLY A 111 6.57 -1.70 -27.48
C GLY A 111 6.78 -2.58 -28.71
N LEU A 112 5.89 -3.54 -28.99
CA LEU A 112 6.00 -4.41 -30.16
C LEU A 112 5.54 -3.74 -31.48
N LYS A 113 4.79 -2.64 -31.39
CA LYS A 113 4.33 -1.87 -32.57
C LYS A 113 5.47 -1.13 -33.27
N SER A 114 5.29 -0.86 -34.56
CA SER A 114 6.24 -0.07 -35.37
C SER A 114 5.84 1.39 -35.53
N ARG A 115 4.56 1.70 -35.27
CA ARG A 115 3.95 3.03 -35.36
C ARG A 115 2.89 3.13 -34.28
N TRP A 116 2.64 4.35 -33.84
CA TRP A 116 1.63 4.67 -32.84
C TRP A 116 0.75 5.81 -33.32
N ASP A 117 -0.53 5.73 -33.01
CA ASP A 117 -1.43 6.87 -33.19
C ASP A 117 -1.30 7.89 -32.05
N GLU A 118 -2.04 8.99 -32.13
CA GLU A 118 -1.97 10.08 -31.14
C GLU A 118 -2.43 9.61 -29.75
N GLU A 119 -3.44 8.75 -29.67
CA GLU A 119 -3.99 8.26 -28.40
C GLU A 119 -2.97 7.37 -27.68
N GLU A 120 -2.34 6.45 -28.41
CA GLU A 120 -1.28 5.60 -27.92
C GLU A 120 -0.07 6.41 -27.46
N LYS A 121 0.33 7.43 -28.20
CA LYS A 121 1.39 8.36 -27.80
C LYS A 121 1.06 9.08 -26.50
N ARG A 122 -0.16 9.58 -26.36
CA ARG A 122 -0.63 10.24 -25.12
C ARG A 122 -0.67 9.26 -23.95
N TYR A 123 -1.11 8.02 -24.18
CA TYR A 123 -1.09 6.96 -23.17
C TYR A 123 0.33 6.71 -22.67
N MET A 124 1.32 6.57 -23.57
CA MET A 124 2.72 6.40 -23.19
C MET A 124 3.21 7.60 -22.36
N LEU A 125 2.95 8.83 -22.82
CA LEU A 125 3.33 10.03 -22.09
C LEU A 125 2.66 10.14 -20.73
N GLN A 126 1.46 9.58 -20.54
CA GLN A 126 0.75 9.61 -19.26
C GLN A 126 1.27 8.55 -18.29
N ASN A 127 1.59 7.35 -18.76
CA ASN A 127 1.82 6.17 -17.92
C ASN A 127 3.28 5.67 -17.88
N PHE A 128 4.10 5.97 -18.89
CA PHE A 128 5.46 5.41 -19.00
C PHE A 128 6.50 6.19 -18.19
N PHE A 129 6.04 6.95 -17.20
CA PHE A 129 6.85 7.56 -16.14
C PHE A 129 6.32 7.19 -14.75
N SER A 130 5.42 6.19 -14.67
CA SER A 130 4.87 5.66 -13.42
C SER A 130 5.88 4.71 -12.79
N ILE A 131 6.88 5.28 -12.14
CA ILE A 131 7.92 4.64 -11.33
C ILE A 131 8.50 5.72 -10.41
N ASN A 132 9.15 5.36 -9.30
CA ASN A 132 9.77 6.37 -8.44
C ASN A 132 10.77 7.28 -9.20
N HIS A 133 10.50 8.59 -9.23
CA HIS A 133 11.33 9.54 -10.00
C HIS A 133 12.70 9.77 -9.37
N GLU A 134 12.75 9.87 -8.05
CA GLU A 134 13.96 10.22 -7.30
C GLU A 134 14.98 9.07 -7.28
N ARG A 135 14.52 7.87 -6.91
CA ARG A 135 15.36 6.68 -6.71
C ARG A 135 15.69 5.95 -8.00
N ILE A 136 14.77 5.95 -8.97
CA ILE A 136 14.92 5.12 -10.19
C ILE A 136 15.08 5.98 -11.44
N LEU A 137 14.10 6.81 -11.78
CA LEU A 137 14.13 7.54 -13.07
C LEU A 137 15.34 8.48 -13.17
N ASN A 138 15.61 9.27 -12.13
CA ASN A 138 16.69 10.25 -12.10
C ASN A 138 18.09 9.61 -12.12
N ARG A 139 18.21 8.31 -11.80
CA ARG A 139 19.47 7.55 -11.93
C ARG A 139 19.94 7.45 -13.39
N TYR A 140 19.02 7.58 -14.35
CA TYR A 140 19.29 7.41 -15.77
C TYR A 140 19.08 8.73 -16.54
N PRO A 141 20.15 9.51 -16.82
CA PRO A 141 20.04 10.79 -17.52
C PRO A 141 19.27 10.74 -18.86
N PRO A 142 19.40 9.69 -19.70
CA PRO A 142 18.61 9.59 -20.94
C PRO A 142 17.11 9.46 -20.68
N TYR A 143 16.70 8.71 -19.66
CA TYR A 143 15.28 8.58 -19.30
C TYR A 143 14.74 9.87 -18.70
N ARG A 144 15.54 10.54 -17.86
CA ARG A 144 15.19 11.86 -17.31
C ARG A 144 14.95 12.90 -18.41
N LYS A 145 15.79 12.89 -19.45
CA LYS A 145 15.61 13.78 -20.60
C LYS A 145 14.26 13.57 -21.32
N LEU A 146 13.76 12.33 -21.38
CA LEU A 146 12.43 12.05 -21.94
C LEU A 146 11.33 12.65 -21.04
N LEU A 147 11.49 12.58 -19.71
CA LEU A 147 10.56 13.22 -18.77
C LEU A 147 10.56 14.74 -18.91
N ASP A 148 11.72 15.37 -19.06
CA ASP A 148 11.83 16.83 -19.23
C ASP A 148 11.16 17.32 -20.54
N LEU A 149 11.10 16.47 -21.57
CA LEU A 149 10.43 16.74 -22.84
C LEU A 149 8.92 16.45 -22.82
N ARG A 150 8.42 15.74 -21.80
CA ARG A 150 7.03 15.31 -21.67
C ARG A 150 6.00 16.45 -21.81
N PRO A 151 6.17 17.66 -21.23
CA PRO A 151 5.17 18.72 -21.37
C PRO A 151 4.96 19.16 -22.82
N TYR A 152 6.06 19.27 -23.59
CA TYR A 152 6.01 19.60 -25.01
C TYR A 152 5.37 18.48 -25.84
N ALA A 153 5.71 17.22 -25.53
CA ALA A 153 5.14 16.06 -26.19
C ALA A 153 3.65 15.85 -25.87
N LEU A 154 3.18 16.29 -24.69
CA LEU A 154 1.76 16.29 -24.34
C LEU A 154 1.00 17.41 -25.05
N ALA A 155 1.64 18.55 -25.31
CA ALA A 155 1.04 19.64 -26.08
C ALA A 155 0.78 19.22 -27.54
N ASP A 156 1.76 18.59 -28.18
CA ASP A 156 1.63 18.05 -29.54
C ASP A 156 2.47 16.76 -29.70
N PRO A 157 1.83 15.57 -29.58
CA PRO A 157 2.49 14.27 -29.71
C PRO A 157 3.06 13.98 -31.10
N ASP A 158 2.62 14.69 -32.13
CA ASP A 158 3.08 14.47 -33.50
C ASP A 158 4.34 15.27 -33.86
N LEU A 159 4.73 16.25 -33.03
CA LEU A 159 6.02 16.94 -33.16
C LEU A 159 7.22 16.04 -32.86
N PHE A 160 7.01 14.96 -32.09
CA PHE A 160 8.07 14.07 -31.65
C PHE A 160 8.25 12.87 -32.60
N SER A 161 9.51 12.53 -32.87
CA SER A 161 9.83 11.43 -33.78
C SER A 161 9.46 10.06 -33.21
N ALA A 162 9.29 9.06 -34.08
CA ALA A 162 9.08 7.67 -33.65
C ALA A 162 10.24 7.15 -32.76
N SER A 163 11.45 7.70 -32.90
CA SER A 163 12.59 7.36 -32.05
C SER A 163 12.37 7.78 -30.60
N TYR A 164 11.76 8.95 -30.36
CA TYR A 164 11.46 9.42 -29.00
C TYR A 164 10.51 8.46 -28.27
N TYR A 165 9.42 8.05 -28.94
CA TYR A 165 8.46 7.10 -28.37
C TYR A 165 9.02 5.70 -28.21
N ARG A 166 9.86 5.26 -29.15
CA ARG A 166 10.63 4.03 -29.04
C ARG A 166 11.55 4.05 -27.82
N ASP A 167 12.22 5.17 -27.57
CA ASP A 167 13.08 5.30 -26.41
C ASP A 167 12.28 5.31 -25.11
N LEU A 168 11.13 5.99 -25.09
CA LEU A 168 10.24 6.03 -23.94
C LEU A 168 9.70 4.65 -23.55
N VAL A 169 9.16 3.89 -24.50
CA VAL A 169 8.62 2.54 -24.20
C VAL A 169 9.72 1.57 -23.77
N THR A 170 10.91 1.65 -24.36
CA THR A 170 12.04 0.81 -23.95
C THR A 170 12.52 1.19 -22.55
N TRP A 171 12.71 2.48 -22.26
CA TRP A 171 13.14 2.94 -20.94
C TRP A 171 12.17 2.59 -19.83
N PHE A 172 10.87 2.75 -20.07
CA PHE A 172 9.86 2.35 -19.09
C PHE A 172 10.03 0.88 -18.72
N ASN A 173 10.11 -0.03 -19.69
CA ASN A 173 10.26 -1.45 -19.38
C ASN A 173 11.64 -1.78 -18.77
N LEU A 174 12.71 -1.12 -19.23
CA LEU A 174 14.07 -1.34 -18.74
C LEU A 174 14.25 -0.88 -17.29
N ALA A 175 13.70 0.29 -16.92
CA ALA A 175 13.84 0.87 -15.59
C ALA A 175 13.09 0.09 -14.49
N TRP A 176 12.13 -0.75 -14.88
CA TRP A 176 11.40 -1.63 -13.98
C TRP A 176 12.12 -2.96 -13.69
N ILE A 177 13.27 -3.24 -14.30
CA ILE A 177 14.06 -4.43 -13.98
C ILE A 177 14.89 -4.17 -12.71
N ASP A 178 15.02 -5.19 -11.84
CA ASP A 178 15.92 -5.18 -10.70
C ASP A 178 17.31 -4.63 -11.08
N PRO A 179 17.81 -3.60 -10.37
CA PRO A 179 19.14 -3.03 -10.62
C PRO A 179 20.27 -4.05 -10.67
N ASN A 180 20.23 -5.11 -9.86
CA ASN A 180 21.28 -6.13 -9.90
C ASN A 180 21.28 -6.94 -11.20
N LYS A 181 20.11 -7.18 -11.81
CA LYS A 181 20.00 -7.78 -13.14
C LYS A 181 20.46 -6.82 -14.25
N LEU A 182 20.14 -5.52 -14.14
CA LEU A 182 20.63 -4.51 -15.07
C LEU A 182 22.16 -4.44 -15.12
N GLU A 183 22.82 -4.62 -13.97
CA GLU A 183 24.28 -4.55 -13.83
C GLU A 183 24.99 -5.84 -14.25
N SER A 184 24.38 -6.99 -13.98
CA SER A 184 24.99 -8.31 -14.21
C SER A 184 24.73 -8.90 -15.61
N ASP A 185 23.59 -8.62 -16.25
CA ASP A 185 23.29 -9.11 -17.59
C ASP A 185 23.97 -8.23 -18.67
N PRO A 186 24.84 -8.78 -19.55
CA PRO A 186 25.58 -7.98 -20.52
C PRO A 186 24.70 -7.20 -21.50
N PHE A 187 23.53 -7.72 -21.87
CA PHE A 187 22.64 -7.06 -22.82
C PHE A 187 21.86 -5.93 -22.15
N LEU A 188 21.35 -6.15 -20.94
CA LEU A 188 20.65 -5.10 -20.18
C LEU A 188 21.60 -3.93 -19.87
N ARG A 189 22.83 -4.24 -19.44
CA ARG A 189 23.86 -3.23 -19.21
C ARG A 189 24.19 -2.43 -20.48
N GLU A 190 24.34 -3.09 -21.62
CA GLU A 190 24.54 -2.43 -22.92
C GLU A 190 23.39 -1.45 -23.26
N LEU A 191 22.13 -1.85 -23.01
CA LEU A 191 20.98 -0.98 -23.24
C LEU A 191 21.02 0.27 -22.34
N VAL A 192 21.34 0.10 -21.05
CA VAL A 192 21.47 1.21 -20.11
C VAL A 192 22.59 2.16 -20.53
N GLU A 193 23.77 1.63 -20.90
CA GLU A 193 24.93 2.43 -21.35
C GLU A 193 24.64 3.18 -22.65
N ARG A 194 23.95 2.54 -23.61
CA ARG A 194 23.58 3.17 -24.88
C ARG A 194 22.52 4.27 -24.69
N GLY A 195 21.54 4.02 -23.83
CA GLY A 195 20.58 4.99 -23.31
C GLY A 195 19.57 5.61 -24.28
N GLN A 196 19.73 5.48 -25.60
CA GLN A 196 18.83 6.06 -26.60
C GLN A 196 18.97 5.36 -27.95
N ASN A 197 18.11 5.71 -28.91
CA ASN A 197 18.04 5.12 -30.25
C ASN A 197 17.81 3.60 -30.20
N PHE A 198 16.95 3.15 -29.29
CA PHE A 198 16.57 1.75 -29.22
C PHE A 198 15.83 1.33 -30.49
N THR A 199 15.98 0.07 -30.88
CA THR A 199 15.27 -0.51 -32.02
C THR A 199 14.14 -1.41 -31.54
N ARG A 200 13.24 -1.78 -32.46
CA ARG A 200 12.23 -2.81 -32.18
C ARG A 200 12.86 -4.15 -31.76
N LYS A 201 14.00 -4.53 -32.35
CA LYS A 201 14.72 -5.76 -32.00
C LYS A 201 15.30 -5.72 -30.59
N ASP A 202 15.76 -4.55 -30.15
CA ASP A 202 16.21 -4.37 -28.76
C ASP A 202 15.03 -4.58 -27.80
N PHE A 203 13.86 -4.02 -28.13
CA PHE A 203 12.66 -4.19 -27.32
C PHE A 203 12.19 -5.65 -27.27
N GLU A 204 12.19 -6.35 -28.41
CA GLU A 204 11.86 -7.78 -28.47
C GLU A 204 12.80 -8.60 -27.57
N LYS A 205 14.11 -8.35 -27.63
CA LYS A 205 15.09 -9.01 -26.78
C LYS A 205 14.98 -8.60 -25.30
N LEU A 206 14.57 -7.35 -25.00
CA LEU A 206 14.23 -6.92 -23.65
C LEU A 206 13.04 -7.73 -23.09
N MET A 207 11.99 -7.96 -23.90
CA MET A 207 10.86 -8.79 -23.46
C MET A 207 11.26 -10.26 -23.26
N ASP A 208 12.19 -10.79 -24.06
CA ASP A 208 12.78 -12.11 -23.79
C ASP A 208 13.49 -12.14 -22.42
N LYS A 209 14.22 -11.08 -22.06
CA LYS A 209 14.84 -10.95 -20.73
C LYS A 209 13.82 -10.87 -19.60
N HIS A 210 12.72 -10.14 -19.78
CA HIS A 210 11.64 -10.16 -18.79
C HIS A 210 11.11 -11.58 -18.58
N ARG A 211 10.87 -12.34 -19.66
CA ARG A 211 10.42 -13.73 -19.59
C ARG A 211 11.44 -14.64 -18.89
N GLU A 212 12.73 -14.49 -19.21
CA GLU A 212 13.82 -15.23 -18.57
C GLU A 212 13.88 -14.99 -17.05
N ILE A 213 13.70 -13.74 -16.60
CA ILE A 213 13.67 -13.39 -15.17
C ILE A 213 12.44 -14.00 -14.50
N MET A 214 11.24 -13.78 -15.06
CA MET A 214 9.99 -14.30 -14.49
C MET A 214 9.98 -15.84 -14.39
N ALA A 215 10.57 -16.53 -15.37
CA ALA A 215 10.64 -17.99 -15.39
C ALA A 215 11.44 -18.59 -14.21
N GLN A 216 12.25 -17.80 -13.51
CA GLN A 216 13.07 -18.26 -12.39
C GLN A 216 12.36 -18.20 -11.03
N ILE A 217 11.28 -17.42 -10.90
CA ILE A 217 10.61 -17.14 -9.61
C ILE A 217 10.09 -18.44 -8.96
N ILE A 218 9.19 -19.16 -9.64
CA ILE A 218 8.57 -20.37 -9.09
C ILE A 218 9.61 -21.48 -8.83
N PRO A 219 10.58 -21.76 -9.74
CA PRO A 219 11.67 -22.68 -9.44
C PRO A 219 12.47 -22.32 -8.18
N LEU A 220 12.86 -21.06 -7.99
CA LEU A 220 13.62 -20.63 -6.82
C LEU A 220 12.79 -20.78 -5.53
N TYR A 221 11.50 -20.43 -5.57
CA TYR A 221 10.62 -20.60 -4.41
C TYR A 221 10.51 -22.08 -4.00
N ARG A 222 10.34 -22.99 -4.98
CA ARG A 222 10.34 -24.44 -4.71
C ARG A 222 11.68 -24.92 -4.12
N GLU A 223 12.79 -24.41 -4.62
CA GLU A 223 14.11 -24.75 -4.10
C GLU A 223 14.26 -24.33 -2.63
N LEU A 224 13.92 -23.09 -2.31
CA LEU A 224 14.00 -22.56 -0.94
C LEU A 224 13.04 -23.27 0.02
N GLU A 225 11.83 -23.60 -0.44
CA GLU A 225 10.85 -24.38 0.35
C GLU A 225 11.37 -25.80 0.61
N SER A 226 11.97 -26.44 -0.39
CA SER A 226 12.54 -27.79 -0.23
C SER A 226 13.71 -27.85 0.76
N LYS A 227 14.42 -26.72 0.95
CA LYS A 227 15.48 -26.54 1.95
C LYS A 227 14.91 -26.20 3.34
N GLY A 228 13.61 -25.96 3.46
CA GLY A 228 12.95 -25.49 4.68
C GLY A 228 13.19 -24.02 5.00
N GLN A 229 13.85 -23.27 4.12
CA GLN A 229 14.19 -21.87 4.35
C GLN A 229 12.97 -20.95 4.20
N ILE A 230 11.99 -21.35 3.39
CA ILE A 230 10.71 -20.65 3.31
C ILE A 230 9.52 -21.58 3.56
N GLU A 231 8.45 -20.99 4.08
CA GLU A 231 7.11 -21.56 4.03
C GLU A 231 6.30 -20.81 2.95
N LEU A 232 5.72 -21.54 2.00
CA LEU A 232 4.74 -20.97 1.08
C LEU A 232 3.33 -21.05 1.67
N SER A 233 2.69 -19.89 1.76
CA SER A 233 1.29 -19.74 2.17
C SER A 233 0.45 -19.17 1.02
N THR A 234 -0.87 -19.23 1.16
CA THR A 234 -1.80 -18.76 0.11
C THR A 234 -2.76 -17.70 0.61
N SER A 235 -3.50 -17.12 -0.31
CA SER A 235 -4.66 -16.25 -0.09
C SER A 235 -5.86 -16.80 -0.89
N PRO A 236 -7.11 -16.38 -0.61
CA PRO A 236 -8.26 -16.72 -1.45
C PRO A 236 -8.03 -16.31 -2.90
N TYR A 237 -8.58 -17.08 -3.84
CA TYR A 237 -8.08 -17.16 -5.21
C TYR A 237 -7.94 -15.82 -5.94
N TYR A 238 -8.97 -14.98 -5.89
CA TYR A 238 -9.00 -13.64 -6.50
C TYR A 238 -8.93 -12.50 -5.48
N HIS A 239 -8.37 -12.78 -4.29
CA HIS A 239 -8.17 -11.79 -3.24
C HIS A 239 -9.44 -11.05 -2.72
N PRO A 240 -10.62 -11.68 -2.56
CA PRO A 240 -11.79 -11.02 -1.98
C PRO A 240 -11.69 -10.77 -0.46
N ILE A 241 -12.36 -9.72 0.03
CA ILE A 241 -12.58 -9.52 1.47
C ILE A 241 -13.57 -10.57 1.99
N LEU A 242 -13.05 -11.70 2.48
CA LEU A 242 -13.87 -12.85 2.89
C LEU A 242 -15.01 -12.51 3.86
N PRO A 243 -14.84 -11.64 4.89
CA PRO A 243 -15.95 -11.25 5.75
C PRO A 243 -17.13 -10.64 4.98
N LEU A 244 -16.86 -9.86 3.93
CA LEU A 244 -17.89 -9.20 3.12
C LEU A 244 -18.55 -10.16 2.13
N LEU A 245 -17.84 -11.20 1.65
CA LEU A 245 -18.48 -12.27 0.90
C LEU A 245 -19.41 -13.10 1.79
N ILE A 246 -18.98 -13.44 3.01
CA ILE A 246 -19.80 -14.20 3.96
C ILE A 246 -21.10 -13.44 4.26
N ASP A 247 -20.99 -12.17 4.66
CA ASP A 247 -22.14 -11.29 4.90
C ASP A 247 -21.69 -9.84 5.07
N VAL A 248 -22.06 -8.95 4.13
CA VAL A 248 -21.70 -7.52 4.21
C VAL A 248 -22.14 -6.83 5.50
N ARG A 249 -23.14 -7.37 6.22
CA ARG A 249 -23.61 -6.81 7.50
C ARG A 249 -22.58 -6.90 8.61
N VAL A 250 -21.58 -7.79 8.52
CA VAL A 250 -20.52 -7.89 9.53
C VAL A 250 -19.67 -6.61 9.61
N ALA A 251 -19.64 -5.79 8.56
CA ALA A 251 -18.97 -4.49 8.56
C ALA A 251 -19.51 -3.53 9.63
N ARG A 252 -20.75 -3.72 10.09
CA ARG A 252 -21.32 -2.93 11.19
C ARG A 252 -20.78 -3.29 12.57
N ARG A 253 -20.07 -4.41 12.74
CA ARG A 253 -19.50 -4.79 14.03
C ARG A 253 -18.41 -3.81 14.49
N PRO A 254 -17.39 -3.51 13.68
CA PRO A 254 -16.43 -2.44 14.00
C PRO A 254 -17.01 -1.04 13.74
N SER A 255 -18.01 -0.90 12.86
CA SER A 255 -18.57 0.40 12.44
C SER A 255 -20.11 0.43 12.49
N PRO A 256 -20.74 0.56 13.69
CA PRO A 256 -22.19 0.37 13.88
C PRO A 256 -23.13 1.18 12.99
N GLN A 257 -22.70 2.37 12.57
CA GLN A 257 -23.51 3.28 11.75
C GLN A 257 -23.17 3.24 10.26
N LEU A 258 -22.34 2.28 9.83
CA LEU A 258 -21.91 2.18 8.44
C LEU A 258 -23.12 1.99 7.50
N PRO A 259 -23.28 2.85 6.48
CA PRO A 259 -24.23 2.61 5.40
C PRO A 259 -23.89 1.28 4.72
N LEU A 260 -24.89 0.53 4.30
CA LEU A 260 -24.71 -0.74 3.60
C LEU A 260 -25.44 -0.65 2.25
N PRO A 261 -25.05 -1.46 1.25
CA PRO A 261 -25.76 -1.54 -0.01
C PRO A 261 -27.24 -1.89 0.21
N SER A 262 -28.10 -1.31 -0.61
CA SER A 262 -29.54 -1.54 -0.57
C SER A 262 -29.91 -2.97 -0.95
N MET A 263 -29.17 -3.56 -1.89
CA MET A 263 -29.22 -4.98 -2.22
C MET A 263 -28.25 -5.74 -1.31
N PRO A 264 -28.73 -6.68 -0.46
CA PRO A 264 -27.86 -7.44 0.42
C PRO A 264 -26.96 -8.39 -0.35
N PHE A 265 -25.73 -8.60 0.15
CA PHE A 265 -24.78 -9.58 -0.37
C PHE A 265 -24.30 -10.47 0.79
N ALA A 266 -24.60 -11.76 0.73
CA ALA A 266 -24.25 -12.74 1.77
C ALA A 266 -24.15 -14.14 1.14
N HIS A 267 -22.94 -14.50 0.74
CA HIS A 267 -22.59 -15.68 -0.02
C HIS A 267 -21.37 -16.39 0.59
N PRO A 268 -21.53 -17.03 1.77
CA PRO A 268 -20.47 -17.83 2.37
C PRO A 268 -19.99 -18.97 1.46
N GLU A 269 -20.82 -19.42 0.51
CA GLU A 269 -20.43 -20.38 -0.53
C GLU A 269 -19.34 -19.85 -1.47
N ASP A 270 -19.34 -18.56 -1.80
CA ASP A 270 -18.31 -17.96 -2.67
C ASP A 270 -16.99 -17.84 -1.90
N ALA A 271 -17.05 -17.44 -0.62
CA ALA A 271 -15.89 -17.42 0.26
C ALA A 271 -15.24 -18.80 0.41
N GLU A 272 -16.05 -19.86 0.54
CA GLU A 272 -15.55 -21.24 0.58
C GLU A 272 -14.93 -21.67 -0.75
N GLU A 273 -15.55 -21.33 -1.87
CA GLU A 273 -15.05 -21.69 -3.20
C GLU A 273 -13.71 -21.01 -3.50
N GLN A 274 -13.56 -19.73 -3.16
CA GLN A 274 -12.30 -18.97 -3.27
C GLN A 274 -11.17 -19.63 -2.46
N LEU A 275 -11.46 -20.12 -1.25
CA LEU A 275 -10.49 -20.85 -0.42
C LEU A 275 -10.17 -22.22 -1.01
N ARG A 276 -11.19 -22.98 -1.42
CA ARG A 276 -11.02 -24.33 -2.00
C ARG A 276 -10.17 -24.29 -3.26
N ARG A 277 -10.43 -23.32 -4.15
CA ARG A 277 -9.64 -23.12 -5.38
C ARG A 277 -8.21 -22.73 -5.05
N ALA A 278 -7.98 -21.85 -4.06
CA ALA A 278 -6.64 -21.47 -3.65
C ALA A 278 -5.82 -22.66 -3.14
N VAL A 279 -6.42 -23.52 -2.31
CA VAL A 279 -5.78 -24.75 -1.81
C VAL A 279 -5.49 -25.73 -2.95
N GLY A 280 -6.44 -25.91 -3.87
CA GLY A 280 -6.27 -26.78 -5.04
C GLY A 280 -5.14 -26.31 -5.96
N PHE A 281 -5.10 -25.01 -6.24
CA PHE A 281 -4.07 -24.40 -7.09
C PHE A 281 -2.68 -24.47 -6.45
N HIS A 282 -2.55 -24.11 -5.17
CA HIS A 282 -1.29 -24.27 -4.44
C HIS A 282 -0.79 -25.72 -4.46
N ARG A 283 -1.68 -26.70 -4.26
CA ARG A 283 -1.31 -28.13 -4.38
C ARG A 283 -0.83 -28.48 -5.78
N SER A 284 -1.50 -28.00 -6.82
CA SER A 284 -1.08 -28.26 -8.21
C SER A 284 0.30 -27.67 -8.52
N LEU A 285 0.65 -26.55 -7.88
CA LEU A 285 1.88 -25.82 -8.16
C LEU A 285 3.06 -26.29 -7.29
N PHE A 286 2.86 -26.51 -6.01
CA PHE A 286 3.94 -26.84 -5.05
C PHE A 286 3.91 -28.30 -4.57
N GLY A 287 2.92 -29.08 -5.00
CA GLY A 287 2.81 -30.51 -4.70
C GLY A 287 2.12 -30.84 -3.37
N HIS A 288 1.83 -29.84 -2.53
CA HIS A 288 1.09 -29.99 -1.27
C HIS A 288 0.13 -28.82 -1.03
N PRO A 289 -0.94 -29.00 -0.22
CA PRO A 289 -1.78 -27.88 0.20
C PRO A 289 -0.97 -26.90 1.07
N PRO A 290 -1.35 -25.60 1.08
CA PRO A 290 -0.76 -24.62 1.97
C PRO A 290 -1.21 -24.88 3.42
N LYS A 291 -0.38 -24.46 4.38
CA LYS A 291 -0.72 -24.50 5.82
C LYS A 291 -1.14 -23.15 6.37
N GLY A 292 -0.58 -22.08 5.81
CA GLY A 292 -0.95 -20.70 6.14
C GLY A 292 -1.96 -20.09 5.20
N LEU A 293 -2.80 -19.24 5.77
CA LEU A 293 -3.66 -18.30 5.06
C LEU A 293 -3.29 -16.87 5.45
N TRP A 294 -3.02 -16.02 4.46
CA TRP A 294 -3.21 -14.58 4.62
C TRP A 294 -4.62 -14.25 4.09
N PRO A 295 -5.57 -13.87 4.96
CA PRO A 295 -6.82 -13.30 4.50
C PRO A 295 -6.50 -11.97 3.82
N PRO A 296 -7.12 -11.64 2.67
CA PRO A 296 -6.91 -10.37 1.98
C PRO A 296 -7.07 -9.23 2.97
N GLU A 297 -6.05 -8.37 3.04
CA GLU A 297 -6.04 -7.19 3.92
C GLU A 297 -6.08 -7.54 5.43
N GLY A 298 -5.65 -8.75 5.79
CA GLY A 298 -5.80 -9.30 7.14
C GLY A 298 -7.27 -9.35 7.60
N ALA A 299 -8.23 -9.34 6.67
CA ALA A 299 -9.65 -9.18 6.98
C ALA A 299 -10.27 -10.48 7.51
N VAL A 300 -10.84 -10.41 8.71
CA VAL A 300 -11.36 -11.59 9.42
C VAL A 300 -12.71 -11.32 10.10
N CYS A 301 -13.44 -12.39 10.36
CA CYS A 301 -14.63 -12.42 11.22
C CYS A 301 -14.76 -13.81 11.86
N GLN A 302 -15.57 -13.95 12.92
CA GLN A 302 -15.76 -15.23 13.60
C GLN A 302 -16.29 -16.33 12.65
N GLU A 303 -17.16 -15.97 11.70
CA GLU A 303 -17.79 -16.88 10.74
C GLU A 303 -16.80 -17.44 9.71
N LEU A 304 -15.62 -16.85 9.57
CA LEU A 304 -14.57 -17.35 8.68
C LEU A 304 -13.95 -18.65 9.22
N ILE A 305 -13.84 -18.81 10.54
CA ILE A 305 -13.08 -19.91 11.16
C ILE A 305 -13.58 -21.31 10.77
N PRO A 306 -14.90 -21.60 10.74
CA PRO A 306 -15.40 -22.87 10.21
C PRO A 306 -14.97 -23.14 8.75
N LEU A 307 -14.83 -22.12 7.91
CA LEU A 307 -14.37 -22.29 6.53
C LEU A 307 -12.90 -22.72 6.49
N LEU A 308 -12.05 -22.08 7.30
CA LEU A 308 -10.63 -22.40 7.39
C LEU A 308 -10.39 -23.84 7.84
N VAL A 309 -11.13 -24.24 8.87
CA VAL A 309 -11.09 -25.60 9.45
C VAL A 309 -11.50 -26.68 8.44
N ARG A 310 -12.44 -26.38 7.53
CA ARG A 310 -12.88 -27.31 6.48
C ARG A 310 -11.85 -27.48 5.36
N GLN A 311 -11.02 -26.46 5.13
CA GLN A 311 -9.95 -26.48 4.13
C GLN A 311 -8.59 -26.91 4.72
N ASP A 312 -8.57 -27.39 5.97
CA ASP A 312 -7.39 -27.89 6.69
C ASP A 312 -6.22 -26.88 6.81
N PHE A 313 -6.54 -25.58 6.89
CA PHE A 313 -5.56 -24.56 7.26
C PHE A 313 -5.07 -24.78 8.69
N LEU A 314 -3.76 -24.62 8.90
CA LEU A 314 -3.14 -24.68 10.22
C LEU A 314 -3.24 -23.32 10.92
N TRP A 315 -2.98 -22.25 10.19
CA TRP A 315 -2.93 -20.90 10.72
C TRP A 315 -3.46 -19.85 9.76
N PHE A 316 -3.91 -18.72 10.32
CA PHE A 316 -4.15 -17.48 9.60
C PHE A 316 -3.57 -16.29 10.37
N ALA A 317 -3.36 -15.17 9.69
CA ALA A 317 -2.88 -13.94 10.31
C ALA A 317 -3.83 -12.75 10.11
N SER A 318 -3.77 -11.79 11.03
CA SER A 318 -4.53 -10.54 11.00
C SER A 318 -3.75 -9.43 11.74
N ASP A 319 -4.41 -8.33 12.10
CA ASP A 319 -3.79 -7.14 12.70
C ASP A 319 -3.99 -7.04 14.22
N GLU A 320 -3.04 -6.40 14.89
CA GLU A 320 -3.07 -6.15 16.33
C GLU A 320 -4.37 -5.48 16.82
N ALA A 321 -5.04 -4.68 16.00
CA ALA A 321 -6.32 -4.06 16.34
C ALA A 321 -7.44 -5.10 16.50
N ILE A 322 -7.43 -6.17 15.70
CA ILE A 322 -8.37 -7.29 15.85
C ILE A 322 -8.07 -8.03 17.14
N LEU A 323 -6.80 -8.31 17.43
CA LEU A 323 -6.40 -8.95 18.69
C LEU A 323 -6.84 -8.14 19.91
N ALA A 324 -6.53 -6.85 19.93
CA ALA A 324 -6.88 -5.94 21.01
C ALA A 324 -8.38 -5.97 21.29
N ARG A 325 -9.20 -5.91 20.23
CA ARG A 325 -10.66 -5.98 20.34
C ARG A 325 -11.16 -7.35 20.78
N SER A 326 -10.55 -8.44 20.29
CA SER A 326 -10.87 -9.81 20.70
C SER A 326 -10.58 -10.09 22.17
N LEU A 327 -9.51 -9.52 22.71
CA LEU A 327 -9.12 -9.72 24.11
C LEU A 327 -9.74 -8.68 25.05
N GLY A 328 -10.31 -7.59 24.52
CA GLY A 328 -10.76 -6.45 25.32
C GLY A 328 -9.62 -5.72 26.03
N VAL A 329 -8.45 -5.64 25.37
CA VAL A 329 -7.24 -4.99 25.91
C VAL A 329 -6.82 -3.82 25.03
N ASN A 330 -6.03 -2.92 25.59
CA ASN A 330 -5.33 -1.88 24.84
C ASN A 330 -3.86 -2.28 24.67
N LEU A 331 -3.32 -2.18 23.45
CA LEU A 331 -1.90 -2.44 23.18
C LEU A 331 -1.15 -1.11 23.19
N GLU A 332 -0.74 -0.70 24.40
CA GLU A 332 -0.08 0.58 24.61
C GLU A 332 1.35 0.59 24.09
N ARG A 333 1.76 1.71 23.50
CA ARG A 333 3.08 1.95 22.96
C ARG A 333 3.70 3.20 23.61
N ASP A 334 5.02 3.22 23.72
CA ASP A 334 5.77 4.39 24.16
C ASP A 334 5.84 5.49 23.10
N GLU A 335 6.48 6.62 23.43
CA GLU A 335 6.65 7.77 22.52
C GLU A 335 7.43 7.45 21.23
N PHE A 336 8.16 6.34 21.20
CA PHE A 336 8.92 5.86 20.05
C PHE A 336 8.18 4.75 19.28
N GLY A 337 6.96 4.41 19.68
CA GLY A 337 6.10 3.41 19.03
C GLY A 337 6.38 1.96 19.44
N ASN A 338 7.19 1.70 20.47
CA ASN A 338 7.44 0.33 20.95
C ASN A 338 6.39 -0.10 21.97
N LEU A 339 5.92 -1.35 21.91
CA LEU A 339 4.95 -1.87 22.89
C LEU A 339 5.48 -1.81 24.31
N ILE A 340 4.69 -1.25 25.22
CA ILE A 340 5.01 -1.21 26.66
C ILE A 340 4.92 -2.63 27.22
N ASP A 341 3.84 -3.34 26.89
CA ASP A 341 3.65 -4.75 27.20
C ASP A 341 3.52 -5.58 25.90
N PRO A 342 4.59 -6.25 25.44
CA PRO A 342 4.55 -7.08 24.24
C PRO A 342 3.89 -8.45 24.45
N HIS A 343 3.62 -8.89 25.69
CA HIS A 343 3.14 -10.25 25.97
C HIS A 343 1.84 -10.60 25.22
N PRO A 344 0.82 -9.73 25.13
CA PRO A 344 -0.39 -10.08 24.42
C PRO A 344 -0.15 -10.26 22.92
N LEU A 345 0.66 -9.42 22.28
CA LEU A 345 0.83 -9.48 20.83
C LEU A 345 1.81 -10.56 20.38
N TYR A 346 2.90 -10.78 21.13
CA TYR A 346 4.04 -11.58 20.64
C TYR A 346 3.86 -13.09 20.90
N GLN A 347 2.69 -13.62 20.56
CA GLN A 347 2.39 -15.05 20.62
C GLN A 347 1.20 -15.42 19.72
N PRO A 348 1.15 -16.65 19.22
CA PRO A 348 -0.04 -17.15 18.54
C PRO A 348 -1.18 -17.47 19.52
N TYR A 349 -2.40 -17.48 19.00
CA TYR A 349 -3.62 -17.81 19.73
C TYR A 349 -4.32 -19.01 19.10
N ARG A 350 -4.92 -19.87 19.92
CA ARG A 350 -5.84 -20.90 19.46
C ARG A 350 -7.22 -20.28 19.23
N VAL A 351 -7.84 -20.62 18.11
CA VAL A 351 -9.26 -20.34 17.86
C VAL A 351 -9.95 -21.67 17.61
N ASN A 352 -10.83 -22.05 18.55
CA ASN A 352 -11.46 -23.37 18.57
C ASN A 352 -12.87 -23.30 17.97
N VAL A 353 -13.15 -24.17 17.01
CA VAL A 353 -14.47 -24.32 16.40
C VAL A 353 -14.76 -25.81 16.18
N ASN A 354 -15.90 -26.28 16.68
CA ASN A 354 -16.36 -27.67 16.51
C ASN A 354 -15.32 -28.74 16.90
N GLY A 355 -14.56 -28.49 17.96
CA GLY A 355 -13.51 -29.40 18.45
C GLY A 355 -12.23 -29.45 17.59
N LYS A 356 -12.12 -28.61 16.57
CA LYS A 356 -10.90 -28.38 15.79
C LYS A 356 -10.30 -27.01 16.15
N THR A 357 -8.99 -26.88 15.99
CA THR A 357 -8.22 -25.67 16.32
C THR A 357 -7.54 -25.14 15.07
N VAL A 358 -7.60 -23.83 14.88
CA VAL A 358 -6.75 -23.07 13.96
C VAL A 358 -5.96 -22.04 14.77
N PHE A 359 -4.72 -21.78 14.39
CA PHE A 359 -3.88 -20.78 15.05
C PHE A 359 -4.06 -19.40 14.40
N ALA A 360 -4.31 -18.38 15.21
CA ALA A 360 -4.36 -16.98 14.80
C ALA A 360 -3.06 -16.28 15.19
N LEU A 361 -2.49 -15.56 14.24
CA LEU A 361 -1.34 -14.68 14.45
C LEU A 361 -1.75 -13.23 14.19
N PHE A 362 -1.07 -12.30 14.85
CA PHE A 362 -1.38 -10.87 14.72
C PHE A 362 -0.09 -10.09 14.50
N ARG A 363 -0.08 -9.26 13.47
CA ARG A 363 1.11 -8.50 13.08
C ARG A 363 1.42 -7.41 14.10
N ASP A 364 2.70 -7.16 14.37
CA ASP A 364 3.10 -5.88 14.93
C ASP A 364 3.01 -4.82 13.83
N ARG A 365 1.97 -3.99 13.94
CA ARG A 365 1.66 -2.97 12.92
C ARG A 365 2.79 -1.95 12.79
N VAL A 366 3.38 -1.49 13.89
CA VAL A 366 4.44 -0.46 13.83
C VAL A 366 5.71 -1.01 13.19
N LEU A 367 6.14 -2.22 13.56
CA LEU A 367 7.34 -2.81 12.94
C LEU A 367 7.12 -3.07 11.44
N SER A 368 5.93 -3.53 11.06
CA SER A 368 5.56 -3.79 9.66
C SER A 368 5.48 -2.49 8.85
N ASP A 369 4.72 -1.50 9.33
CA ASP A 369 4.50 -0.22 8.65
C ASP A 369 5.80 0.61 8.57
N ARG A 370 6.76 0.41 9.48
CA ARG A 370 8.08 1.06 9.36
C ARG A 370 8.83 0.59 8.13
N ILE A 371 8.82 -0.70 7.82
CA ILE A 371 9.41 -1.22 6.58
C ILE A 371 8.67 -0.66 5.37
N SER A 372 7.34 -0.63 5.42
CA SER A 372 6.53 -0.15 4.28
C SER A 372 6.69 1.34 4.00
N PHE A 373 6.72 2.20 5.03
CA PHE A 373 6.47 3.64 4.85
C PHE A 373 7.51 4.55 5.50
N VAL A 374 8.29 4.07 6.49
CA VAL A 374 9.20 4.94 7.26
C VAL A 374 10.64 4.78 6.81
N TYR A 375 11.14 3.55 6.74
CA TYR A 375 12.53 3.22 6.45
C TYR A 375 12.96 3.59 5.02
N GLN A 376 12.02 3.76 4.10
CA GLN A 376 12.29 4.28 2.76
C GLN A 376 12.94 5.69 2.75
N HIS A 377 12.80 6.44 3.85
CA HIS A 377 13.40 7.77 4.06
C HIS A 377 14.71 7.73 4.86
N MET A 378 15.22 6.54 5.18
CA MET A 378 16.46 6.33 5.93
C MET A 378 17.53 5.70 5.04
N ASP A 379 18.78 5.76 5.50
CA ASP A 379 19.82 4.87 5.00
C ASP A 379 19.43 3.40 5.31
N GLY A 380 19.68 2.50 4.36
CA GLY A 380 19.25 1.11 4.46
C GLY A 380 19.90 0.35 5.63
N GLU A 381 21.15 0.65 5.96
CA GLU A 381 21.84 0.05 7.11
C GLU A 381 21.29 0.61 8.43
N GLU A 382 21.04 1.92 8.51
CA GLU A 382 20.42 2.55 9.67
C GLU A 382 19.01 2.02 9.94
N ALA A 383 18.21 1.84 8.89
CA ALA A 383 16.87 1.24 8.98
C ALA A 383 16.93 -0.21 9.51
N ALA A 384 17.86 -1.02 9.02
CA ALA A 384 18.08 -2.38 9.52
C ALA A 384 18.48 -2.38 11.01
N ARG A 385 19.39 -1.49 11.41
CA ARG A 385 19.79 -1.32 12.81
C ARG A 385 18.63 -0.90 13.72
N ASP A 386 17.78 0.02 13.28
CA ASP A 386 16.59 0.44 14.06
C ASP A 386 15.63 -0.74 14.27
N LEU A 387 15.35 -1.52 13.22
CA LEU A 387 14.47 -2.69 13.33
C LEU A 387 15.01 -3.72 14.32
N VAL A 388 16.29 -4.12 14.20
CA VAL A 388 16.92 -5.09 15.10
C VAL A 388 16.94 -4.57 16.55
N SER A 389 17.26 -3.28 16.74
CA SER A 389 17.26 -2.67 18.09
C SER A 389 15.87 -2.70 18.74
N ARG A 390 14.80 -2.50 17.97
CA ARG A 390 13.43 -2.60 18.47
C ARG A 390 13.04 -4.03 18.83
N LEU A 391 13.53 -5.02 18.11
CA LEU A 391 13.33 -6.44 18.42
C LEU A 391 14.01 -6.81 19.74
N HIS A 392 15.25 -6.37 19.98
CA HIS A 392 15.91 -6.55 21.29
C HIS A 392 15.16 -5.85 22.40
N LEU A 393 14.75 -4.59 22.21
CA LEU A 393 13.96 -3.87 23.22
C LEU A 393 12.67 -4.62 23.56
N ALA A 394 12.01 -5.20 22.57
CA ALA A 394 10.80 -5.97 22.81
C ALA A 394 11.08 -7.28 23.55
N LYS A 395 12.21 -7.95 23.26
CA LYS A 395 12.70 -9.09 24.04
C LYS A 395 12.98 -8.71 25.50
N ASP A 396 13.65 -7.58 25.73
CA ASP A 396 13.94 -7.07 27.07
C ASP A 396 12.65 -6.78 27.85
N ARG A 397 11.62 -6.23 27.18
CA ARG A 397 10.31 -5.94 27.79
C ARG A 397 9.48 -7.19 28.08
N LEU A 398 9.64 -8.25 27.29
CA LEU A 398 9.06 -9.55 27.63
C LEU A 398 9.63 -10.05 28.97
N ASN A 399 10.94 -9.87 29.20
CA ASN A 399 11.61 -10.24 30.46
C ASN A 399 11.26 -11.66 30.94
N ASP A 400 11.14 -12.60 30.00
CA ASP A 400 10.71 -13.98 30.24
C ASP A 400 11.60 -14.92 29.42
N GLU A 401 12.54 -15.55 30.12
CA GLU A 401 13.54 -16.44 29.54
C GLU A 401 13.03 -17.87 29.31
N GLU A 402 11.87 -18.23 29.89
CA GLU A 402 11.37 -19.61 29.95
C GLU A 402 10.35 -19.92 28.86
N ASN A 403 9.66 -18.91 28.35
CA ASN A 403 8.62 -19.08 27.35
C ASN A 403 9.06 -18.66 25.94
N PRO A 404 8.62 -19.37 24.88
CA PRO A 404 8.76 -18.90 23.52
C PRO A 404 7.77 -17.76 23.23
N TYR A 405 8.29 -16.67 22.67
CA TYR A 405 7.52 -15.56 22.12
C TYR A 405 7.83 -15.41 20.63
N LEU A 406 6.82 -15.01 19.88
CA LEU A 406 6.88 -14.83 18.43
C LEU A 406 6.39 -13.44 18.07
N VAL A 407 7.27 -12.61 17.54
CA VAL A 407 6.86 -11.38 16.85
C VAL A 407 6.57 -11.70 15.38
N THR A 408 5.44 -11.20 14.88
CA THR A 408 5.03 -11.41 13.49
C THR A 408 5.07 -10.07 12.76
N ILE A 409 5.81 -9.98 11.67
CA ILE A 409 5.95 -8.78 10.83
C ILE A 409 5.32 -9.13 9.48
N ILE A 410 4.26 -8.42 9.10
CA ILE A 410 3.44 -8.73 7.91
C ILE A 410 3.13 -7.47 7.11
N LEU A 411 3.51 -7.50 5.84
CA LEU A 411 3.36 -6.40 4.90
C LEU A 411 3.35 -6.89 3.46
N ASP A 412 2.89 -6.03 2.56
CA ASP A 412 3.04 -6.23 1.12
C ASP A 412 4.52 -6.37 0.76
N GLY A 413 4.80 -7.34 -0.08
CA GLY A 413 6.15 -7.73 -0.42
C GLY A 413 6.73 -7.00 -1.62
N GLU A 414 5.97 -6.24 -2.41
CA GLU A 414 6.49 -5.53 -3.60
C GLU A 414 6.45 -4.00 -3.51
N ASN A 415 5.62 -3.44 -2.62
CA ASN A 415 5.19 -2.04 -2.74
C ASN A 415 6.27 -1.02 -2.34
N CYS A 416 7.10 -1.31 -1.34
CA CYS A 416 8.01 -0.31 -0.77
C CYS A 416 9.36 -0.20 -1.47
N TRP A 417 9.81 -1.23 -2.21
CA TRP A 417 11.22 -1.32 -2.63
C TRP A 417 11.67 -0.25 -3.62
N GLU A 418 10.77 0.30 -4.44
CA GLU A 418 11.12 1.38 -5.37
C GLU A 418 11.53 2.69 -4.69
N TYR A 419 11.22 2.84 -3.40
CA TYR A 419 11.58 4.00 -2.59
C TYR A 419 12.89 3.80 -1.83
N TYR A 420 13.37 2.56 -1.72
CA TYR A 420 14.64 2.22 -1.08
C TYR A 420 15.82 2.41 -2.02
N GLU A 421 17.00 2.58 -1.43
CA GLU A 421 18.24 2.49 -2.18
C GLU A 421 18.36 1.13 -2.87
N HIS A 422 18.68 1.17 -4.17
CA HIS A 422 18.94 -0.01 -4.99
C HIS A 422 17.87 -1.11 -4.86
N ASN A 423 16.59 -0.69 -4.91
CA ASN A 423 15.42 -1.57 -4.82
C ASN A 423 15.37 -2.42 -3.53
N GLY A 424 15.81 -1.87 -2.40
CA GLY A 424 15.76 -2.54 -1.10
C GLY A 424 16.96 -3.45 -0.80
N ASP A 425 17.86 -3.69 -1.75
CA ASP A 425 18.97 -4.62 -1.59
C ASP A 425 19.87 -4.24 -0.40
N VAL A 426 20.17 -2.95 -0.21
CA VAL A 426 20.99 -2.48 0.93
C VAL A 426 20.33 -2.84 2.25
N PHE A 427 19.06 -2.46 2.45
CA PHE A 427 18.32 -2.76 3.68
C PHE A 427 18.21 -4.26 3.94
N LEU A 428 17.80 -5.06 2.94
CA LEU A 428 17.57 -6.49 3.10
C LEU A 428 18.86 -7.24 3.44
N ASN A 429 19.99 -6.92 2.79
CA ASN A 429 21.27 -7.56 3.11
C ASN A 429 21.73 -7.22 4.53
N HIS A 430 21.65 -5.94 4.94
CA HIS A 430 22.04 -5.56 6.30
C HIS A 430 21.13 -6.19 7.36
N LEU A 431 19.81 -6.20 7.14
CA LEU A 431 18.86 -6.84 8.03
C LEU A 431 19.14 -8.33 8.19
N TYR A 432 19.28 -9.07 7.08
CA TYR A 432 19.50 -10.51 7.11
C TYR A 432 20.88 -10.89 7.62
N ALA A 433 21.91 -10.08 7.38
CA ALA A 433 23.23 -10.29 7.98
C ALA A 433 23.17 -10.16 9.51
N MET A 434 22.60 -9.07 10.01
CA MET A 434 22.46 -8.83 11.46
C MET A 434 21.64 -9.93 12.14
N LEU A 435 20.46 -10.25 11.62
CA LEU A 435 19.60 -11.30 12.17
C LEU A 435 20.23 -12.69 12.08
N SER A 436 21.07 -12.94 11.06
CA SER A 436 21.76 -14.22 10.94
C SER A 436 22.80 -14.38 12.04
N GLU A 437 23.44 -13.31 12.48
CA GLU A 437 24.53 -13.35 13.47
C GLU A 437 24.06 -13.17 14.90
N ASP A 438 22.78 -12.85 15.09
CA ASP A 438 22.16 -12.63 16.39
C ASP A 438 21.93 -13.93 17.18
N SER A 439 22.22 -13.90 18.49
CA SER A 439 22.02 -15.05 19.38
C SER A 439 20.75 -14.98 20.24
N GLU A 440 20.10 -13.82 20.25
CA GLU A 440 18.91 -13.51 21.04
C GLU A 440 17.63 -13.48 20.20
N LEU A 441 17.77 -13.33 18.88
CA LEU A 441 16.70 -13.35 17.89
C LEU A 441 16.83 -14.60 16.99
N GLU A 442 15.72 -15.26 16.69
CA GLU A 442 15.70 -16.45 15.80
C GLU A 442 14.62 -16.27 14.72
N CYS A 443 15.04 -16.11 13.45
CA CYS A 443 14.10 -16.04 12.35
C CYS A 443 13.53 -17.42 12.02
N VAL A 444 12.20 -17.52 11.93
CA VAL A 444 11.48 -18.78 11.70
C VAL A 444 10.32 -18.58 10.74
N THR A 445 9.95 -19.64 10.02
CA THR A 445 8.63 -19.72 9.41
C THR A 445 7.55 -19.87 10.49
N ILE A 446 6.30 -19.52 10.16
CA ILE A 446 5.17 -19.70 11.09
C ILE A 446 4.99 -21.18 11.43
N ARG A 447 5.08 -22.05 10.44
CA ARG A 447 4.97 -23.49 10.61
C ARG A 447 6.03 -24.04 11.56
N GLU A 448 7.30 -23.66 11.41
CA GLU A 448 8.38 -24.12 12.30
C GLU A 448 8.10 -23.73 13.76
N TYR A 449 7.67 -22.49 13.99
CA TYR A 449 7.31 -22.05 15.34
C TYR A 449 6.15 -22.86 15.90
N LEU A 450 5.06 -23.02 15.15
CA LEU A 450 3.84 -23.69 15.61
C LEU A 450 4.05 -25.19 15.83
N GLU A 451 4.83 -25.87 14.98
CA GLU A 451 5.16 -27.29 15.15
C GLU A 451 6.01 -27.53 16.41
N LYS A 452 6.88 -26.59 16.77
CA LYS A 452 7.77 -26.68 17.93
C LYS A 452 7.10 -26.27 19.24
N HIS A 453 6.33 -25.17 19.22
CA HIS A 453 5.87 -24.48 20.44
C HIS A 453 4.35 -24.37 20.56
N GLY A 454 3.60 -24.50 19.46
CA GLY A 454 2.16 -24.31 19.43
C GLY A 454 1.71 -22.92 19.89
N ALA A 455 0.55 -22.85 20.57
CA ALA A 455 0.02 -21.62 21.14
C ALA A 455 -0.42 -21.83 22.60
N ARG A 456 -0.07 -20.87 23.45
CA ARG A 456 -0.36 -20.91 24.90
C ARG A 456 -1.73 -20.34 25.25
N ARG A 457 -2.22 -19.39 24.45
CA ARG A 457 -3.48 -18.68 24.70
C ARG A 457 -4.57 -19.08 23.71
N GLU A 458 -5.78 -18.69 24.02
CA GLU A 458 -6.98 -18.94 23.23
C GLU A 458 -7.78 -17.65 23.10
N ILE A 459 -8.39 -17.46 21.93
CA ILE A 459 -9.39 -16.43 21.67
C ILE A 459 -10.74 -17.14 21.58
N SER A 460 -11.66 -16.79 22.47
CA SER A 460 -13.02 -17.35 22.47
C SER A 460 -13.87 -16.77 21.33
N GLU A 461 -13.70 -15.49 21.03
CA GLU A 461 -14.43 -14.79 19.98
C GLU A 461 -13.50 -13.84 19.21
N LEU A 462 -13.38 -14.09 17.92
CA LEU A 462 -12.58 -13.30 17.00
C LEU A 462 -13.37 -12.05 16.57
N ALA A 463 -12.80 -10.88 16.83
CA ALA A 463 -13.35 -9.62 16.39
C ALA A 463 -13.35 -9.52 14.86
N THR A 464 -14.29 -8.76 14.32
CA THR A 464 -14.35 -8.45 12.89
C THR A 464 -13.55 -7.20 12.58
N GLY A 465 -12.73 -7.23 11.53
CA GLY A 465 -11.94 -6.10 11.05
C GLY A 465 -10.91 -6.50 10.01
N SER A 466 -10.11 -5.54 9.57
CA SER A 466 -8.95 -5.70 8.69
C SER A 466 -7.73 -5.00 9.28
N TRP A 467 -6.58 -5.15 8.62
CA TRP A 467 -5.35 -4.45 9.01
C TRP A 467 -5.35 -2.94 8.77
N ILE A 468 -6.36 -2.41 8.05
CA ILE A 468 -6.53 -0.98 7.81
C ILE A 468 -7.63 -0.46 8.72
N GLY A 469 -7.25 0.44 9.63
CA GLY A 469 -8.18 1.07 10.58
C GLY A 469 -8.85 0.11 11.57
N GLY A 470 -8.50 -1.19 11.57
CA GLY A 470 -9.16 -2.20 12.40
C GLY A 470 -10.63 -2.43 12.06
N ASN A 471 -11.06 -2.05 10.85
CA ASN A 471 -12.45 -2.10 10.37
C ASN A 471 -12.51 -2.55 8.88
N LEU A 472 -13.68 -2.46 8.24
CA LEU A 472 -13.88 -2.88 6.83
C LEU A 472 -14.26 -1.71 5.89
N GLU A 473 -14.14 -0.45 6.35
CA GLU A 473 -14.66 0.74 5.66
C GLU A 473 -13.95 1.03 4.33
N THR A 474 -12.72 0.53 4.16
CA THR A 474 -11.96 0.65 2.91
C THR A 474 -12.64 -0.06 1.73
N TRP A 475 -13.54 -1.02 1.96
CA TRP A 475 -14.19 -1.80 0.88
C TRP A 475 -15.72 -1.72 0.88
N ILE A 476 -16.34 -1.07 1.87
CA ILE A 476 -17.80 -0.92 1.95
C ILE A 476 -18.18 0.29 2.83
N GLY A 477 -19.28 0.96 2.49
CA GLY A 477 -19.82 2.06 3.29
C GLY A 477 -20.09 3.32 2.50
N GLU A 478 -19.18 3.70 1.61
CA GLU A 478 -19.35 4.85 0.72
C GLU A 478 -20.29 4.55 -0.45
N GLU A 479 -20.83 5.59 -1.06
CA GLU A 479 -21.83 5.49 -2.13
C GLU A 479 -21.32 4.65 -3.31
N ASP A 480 -20.13 4.93 -3.82
CA ASP A 480 -19.58 4.22 -4.98
C ASP A 480 -19.22 2.76 -4.65
N GLN A 481 -18.70 2.50 -3.44
CA GLN A 481 -18.46 1.13 -2.96
C GLN A 481 -19.78 0.34 -2.87
N ASN A 482 -20.82 0.94 -2.30
CA ASN A 482 -22.13 0.29 -2.15
C ASN A 482 -22.78 0.04 -3.53
N ARG A 483 -22.66 0.99 -4.47
CA ARG A 483 -23.10 0.80 -5.87
C ARG A 483 -22.35 -0.35 -6.56
N ALA A 484 -21.06 -0.52 -6.30
CA ALA A 484 -20.29 -1.65 -6.79
C ALA A 484 -20.81 -2.98 -6.23
N TRP A 485 -21.06 -3.06 -4.92
CA TRP A 485 -21.65 -4.25 -4.28
C TRP A 485 -23.03 -4.58 -4.83
N GLU A 486 -23.88 -3.57 -5.05
CA GLU A 486 -25.20 -3.74 -5.67
C GLU A 486 -25.12 -4.25 -7.11
N ALA A 487 -24.17 -3.74 -7.89
CA ALA A 487 -23.90 -4.22 -9.25
C ALA A 487 -23.48 -5.69 -9.24
N LEU A 488 -22.54 -6.07 -8.37
CA LEU A 488 -22.09 -7.46 -8.21
C LEU A 488 -23.24 -8.38 -7.78
N ALA A 489 -24.01 -7.97 -6.75
CA ALA A 489 -25.15 -8.72 -6.24
C ALA A 489 -26.20 -8.98 -7.34
N LYS A 490 -26.50 -7.97 -8.15
CA LYS A 490 -27.46 -8.06 -9.25
C LYS A 490 -27.02 -9.05 -10.32
N VAL A 491 -25.77 -8.94 -10.81
CA VAL A 491 -25.25 -9.81 -11.86
C VAL A 491 -25.11 -11.25 -11.38
N ARG A 492 -24.67 -11.46 -10.13
CA ARG A 492 -24.63 -12.80 -9.52
C ARG A 492 -26.03 -13.41 -9.42
N GLN A 493 -27.02 -12.63 -9.02
CA GLN A 493 -28.41 -13.10 -8.93
C GLN A 493 -28.97 -13.46 -10.32
N ASP A 494 -28.63 -12.71 -11.36
CA ASP A 494 -28.97 -13.03 -12.75
C ASP A 494 -28.35 -14.36 -13.19
N LEU A 495 -27.07 -14.62 -12.89
CA LEU A 495 -26.39 -15.90 -13.17
C LEU A 495 -27.08 -17.08 -12.45
N VAL A 496 -27.38 -16.94 -11.16
CA VAL A 496 -28.06 -17.99 -10.39
C VAL A 496 -29.46 -18.27 -10.96
N ASN A 497 -30.21 -17.25 -11.35
CA ASN A 497 -31.53 -17.41 -11.97
C ASN A 497 -31.43 -18.09 -13.33
N TRP A 498 -30.43 -17.73 -14.13
CA TRP A 498 -30.17 -18.37 -15.40
C TRP A 498 -29.83 -19.86 -15.22
N GLN A 499 -28.91 -20.19 -14.31
CA GLN A 499 -28.52 -21.59 -14.02
C GLN A 499 -29.72 -22.45 -13.58
N LYS A 500 -30.64 -21.88 -12.80
CA LYS A 500 -31.89 -22.56 -12.41
C LYS A 500 -32.83 -22.82 -13.59
N ASN A 501 -32.91 -21.88 -14.53
CA ASN A 501 -33.78 -21.99 -15.71
C ASN A 501 -33.19 -22.90 -16.80
N TYR A 502 -31.87 -23.06 -16.84
CA TYR A 502 -31.14 -23.86 -17.81
C TYR A 502 -30.24 -24.92 -17.12
N PRO A 503 -30.82 -25.90 -16.41
CA PRO A 503 -30.05 -26.89 -15.64
C PRO A 503 -29.21 -27.85 -16.49
N LEU A 504 -29.45 -27.90 -17.81
CA LEU A 504 -28.69 -28.69 -18.78
C LEU A 504 -27.72 -27.84 -19.61
N ALA A 505 -27.44 -26.61 -19.17
CA ALA A 505 -26.43 -25.76 -19.78
C ALA A 505 -25.05 -26.44 -19.79
N ASP A 506 -24.24 -26.08 -20.78
CA ASP A 506 -22.85 -26.52 -20.86
C ASP A 506 -22.08 -26.11 -19.60
N VAL A 507 -21.34 -27.06 -19.03
CA VAL A 507 -20.53 -26.84 -17.83
C VAL A 507 -19.44 -25.80 -18.11
N GLU A 508 -18.83 -25.79 -19.30
CA GLU A 508 -17.80 -24.81 -19.63
C GLU A 508 -18.36 -23.38 -19.69
N VAL A 509 -19.61 -23.22 -20.11
CA VAL A 509 -20.31 -21.92 -20.13
C VAL A 509 -20.55 -21.43 -18.71
N LEU A 510 -21.03 -22.32 -17.83
CA LEU A 510 -21.25 -22.00 -16.42
C LEU A 510 -19.94 -21.68 -15.69
N GLU A 511 -18.88 -22.45 -15.94
CA GLU A 511 -17.56 -22.20 -15.35
C GLU A 511 -17.02 -20.83 -15.75
N LYS A 512 -17.10 -20.45 -17.03
CA LYS A 512 -16.69 -19.11 -17.49
C LYS A 512 -17.51 -17.98 -16.86
N ALA A 513 -18.83 -18.18 -16.70
CA ALA A 513 -19.69 -17.18 -16.10
C ALA A 513 -19.40 -17.02 -14.59
N TRP A 514 -19.21 -18.12 -13.86
CA TRP A 514 -18.83 -18.08 -12.44
C TRP A 514 -17.41 -17.54 -12.25
N GLU A 515 -16.48 -17.84 -13.15
CA GLU A 515 -15.12 -17.28 -13.13
C GLU A 515 -15.16 -15.75 -13.10
N ALA A 516 -16.01 -15.16 -13.94
CA ALA A 516 -16.17 -13.72 -14.02
C ALA A 516 -16.74 -13.11 -12.71
N ILE A 517 -17.62 -13.82 -12.01
CA ILE A 517 -18.09 -13.42 -10.67
C ILE A 517 -16.94 -13.47 -9.66
N TYR A 518 -16.20 -14.59 -9.59
CA TYR A 518 -15.11 -14.75 -8.63
C TYR A 518 -13.99 -13.73 -8.82
N ILE A 519 -13.71 -13.33 -10.06
CA ILE A 519 -12.78 -12.22 -10.34
C ILE A 519 -13.36 -10.89 -9.83
N ALA A 520 -14.64 -10.60 -10.11
CA ALA A 520 -15.30 -9.36 -9.71
C ALA A 520 -15.46 -9.20 -8.18
N GLU A 521 -15.33 -10.28 -7.42
CA GLU A 521 -15.30 -10.26 -5.95
C GLU A 521 -13.98 -9.71 -5.36
N GLY A 522 -12.91 -9.61 -6.17
CA GLY A 522 -11.60 -9.18 -5.70
C GLY A 522 -11.61 -7.83 -4.99
N SER A 523 -10.86 -7.71 -3.88
CA SER A 523 -10.86 -6.51 -3.04
C SER A 523 -10.34 -5.27 -3.76
N ASP A 524 -9.45 -5.47 -4.74
CA ASP A 524 -8.78 -4.41 -5.50
C ASP A 524 -9.77 -3.47 -6.20
N TRP A 525 -10.90 -3.99 -6.68
CA TRP A 525 -11.92 -3.16 -7.32
C TRP A 525 -12.54 -2.17 -6.33
N PHE A 526 -12.86 -2.66 -5.13
CA PHE A 526 -13.50 -1.89 -4.07
C PHE A 526 -12.54 -0.90 -3.41
N TRP A 527 -11.25 -1.23 -3.38
CA TRP A 527 -10.18 -0.33 -2.93
C TRP A 527 -10.21 1.01 -3.67
N TRP A 528 -10.38 0.99 -4.99
CA TRP A 528 -10.35 2.22 -5.81
C TRP A 528 -11.63 3.04 -5.77
N TYR A 529 -12.73 2.47 -5.26
CA TYR A 529 -13.97 3.22 -4.96
C TYR A 529 -13.91 3.93 -3.61
N TYR A 530 -12.93 3.62 -2.75
CA TYR A 530 -12.75 4.34 -1.50
C TYR A 530 -12.22 5.74 -1.75
N SER A 531 -12.88 6.75 -1.19
CA SER A 531 -12.57 8.15 -1.46
C SER A 531 -11.17 8.59 -1.05
N ARG A 532 -10.58 7.93 -0.05
CA ARG A 532 -9.23 8.27 0.45
C ARG A 532 -8.11 7.70 -0.41
N ASN A 533 -8.41 6.74 -1.27
CA ASN A 533 -7.42 6.20 -2.20
C ASN A 533 -7.41 7.08 -3.45
N ILE A 534 -6.26 7.63 -3.84
CA ILE A 534 -6.14 8.58 -4.95
C ILE A 534 -5.26 7.97 -6.04
N SER A 535 -5.74 8.00 -7.28
CA SER A 535 -4.97 7.58 -8.45
C SER A 535 -5.56 8.20 -9.71
N ASN A 536 -4.70 8.54 -10.68
CA ASN A 536 -5.15 8.94 -12.02
C ASN A 536 -5.70 7.76 -12.84
N GLN A 537 -5.55 6.52 -12.36
CA GLN A 537 -5.98 5.28 -13.03
C GLN A 537 -7.29 4.70 -12.48
N LYS A 538 -8.00 5.36 -11.55
CA LYS A 538 -9.27 4.85 -10.99
C LYS A 538 -10.28 4.41 -12.06
N HIS A 539 -10.37 5.17 -13.14
CA HIS A 539 -11.26 4.88 -14.27
C HIS A 539 -10.95 3.54 -14.97
N LEU A 540 -9.69 3.10 -14.98
CA LEU A 540 -9.28 1.81 -15.54
C LEU A 540 -9.75 0.65 -14.65
N PHE A 541 -9.66 0.81 -13.32
CA PHE A 541 -10.15 -0.19 -12.37
C PHE A 541 -11.69 -0.29 -12.36
N ASP A 542 -12.39 0.83 -12.47
CA ASP A 542 -13.86 0.85 -12.67
C ASP A 542 -14.27 0.12 -13.95
N GLN A 543 -13.56 0.40 -15.05
CA GLN A 543 -13.78 -0.28 -16.32
C GLN A 543 -13.49 -1.78 -16.24
N ALA A 544 -12.40 -2.19 -15.58
CA ALA A 544 -12.05 -3.58 -15.39
C ALA A 544 -13.13 -4.34 -14.60
N PHE A 545 -13.54 -3.79 -13.45
CA PHE A 545 -14.61 -4.34 -12.62
C PHE A 545 -15.91 -4.55 -13.44
N ARG A 546 -16.39 -3.50 -14.13
CA ARG A 546 -17.60 -3.60 -14.97
C ARG A 546 -17.42 -4.56 -16.15
N SER A 547 -16.20 -4.70 -16.67
CA SER A 547 -15.90 -5.67 -17.73
C SER A 547 -16.02 -7.10 -17.22
N HIS A 548 -15.65 -7.41 -15.98
CA HIS A 548 -15.86 -8.73 -15.38
C HIS A 548 -17.34 -9.03 -15.18
N LEU A 549 -18.11 -8.07 -14.67
CA LEU A 549 -19.58 -8.19 -14.61
C LEU A 549 -20.22 -8.41 -15.99
N THR A 550 -19.74 -7.71 -17.01
CA THR A 550 -20.15 -7.89 -18.41
C THR A 550 -19.79 -9.28 -18.94
N GLY A 551 -18.64 -9.82 -18.51
CA GLY A 551 -18.15 -11.14 -18.88
C GLY A 551 -19.14 -12.27 -18.56
N VAL A 552 -19.95 -12.11 -17.51
CA VAL A 552 -21.04 -13.05 -17.16
C VAL A 552 -22.06 -13.14 -18.30
N TYR A 553 -22.62 -12.00 -18.74
CA TYR A 553 -23.62 -11.98 -19.82
C TYR A 553 -23.05 -12.48 -21.14
N VAL A 554 -21.78 -12.15 -21.43
CA VAL A 554 -21.10 -12.63 -22.64
C VAL A 554 -20.90 -14.14 -22.62
N ALA A 555 -20.48 -14.71 -21.49
CA ALA A 555 -20.35 -16.16 -21.33
C ALA A 555 -21.70 -16.87 -21.54
N LEU A 556 -22.78 -16.30 -21.00
CA LEU A 556 -24.13 -16.85 -21.12
C LEU A 556 -24.81 -16.60 -22.48
N GLY A 557 -24.19 -15.82 -23.38
CA GLY A 557 -24.79 -15.42 -24.66
C GLY A 557 -26.01 -14.50 -24.53
N LEU A 558 -26.08 -13.73 -23.44
CA LEU A 558 -27.16 -12.78 -23.15
C LEU A 558 -26.81 -11.36 -23.58
N PRO A 559 -27.82 -10.51 -23.87
CA PRO A 559 -27.57 -9.09 -24.10
C PRO A 559 -27.01 -8.42 -22.85
N ILE A 560 -25.99 -7.58 -23.03
CA ILE A 560 -25.35 -6.84 -21.93
C ILE A 560 -26.30 -5.73 -21.48
N PRO A 561 -26.66 -5.67 -20.18
CA PRO A 561 -27.49 -4.58 -19.68
C PRO A 561 -26.84 -3.20 -19.84
N GLU A 562 -27.58 -2.22 -20.38
CA GLU A 562 -27.08 -0.87 -20.65
C GLU A 562 -26.50 -0.16 -19.41
N TRP A 563 -27.01 -0.48 -18.22
CA TRP A 563 -26.55 0.12 -16.97
C TRP A 563 -25.11 -0.25 -16.62
N LEU A 564 -24.55 -1.36 -17.14
CA LEU A 564 -23.14 -1.72 -16.95
C LEU A 564 -22.17 -0.86 -17.78
N ALA A 565 -22.67 -0.12 -18.77
CA ALA A 565 -21.87 0.85 -19.49
C ALA A 565 -21.62 2.13 -18.67
N GLN A 566 -22.45 2.39 -17.66
CA GLN A 566 -22.31 3.56 -16.80
C GLN A 566 -21.22 3.32 -15.74
N PRO A 567 -20.27 4.25 -15.55
CA PRO A 567 -19.28 4.15 -14.48
C PRO A 567 -19.94 4.00 -13.11
N ILE A 568 -19.36 3.14 -12.27
CA ILE A 568 -19.72 3.05 -10.85
C ILE A 568 -19.15 4.27 -10.13
N LEU A 569 -17.93 4.71 -10.45
CA LEU A 569 -17.39 5.97 -9.94
C LEU A 569 -18.37 7.11 -10.21
N SER A 570 -18.81 7.77 -9.15
CA SER A 570 -19.46 9.06 -9.26
C SER A 570 -18.47 10.02 -9.94
N VAL A 571 -18.97 10.84 -10.87
CA VAL A 571 -18.15 11.89 -11.47
C VAL A 571 -17.80 12.85 -10.34
N GLU A 572 -16.59 12.73 -9.79
CA GLU A 572 -16.04 13.73 -8.89
C GLU A 572 -16.20 15.08 -9.59
N ALA A 573 -16.90 16.02 -8.93
CA ALA A 573 -16.84 17.41 -9.35
C ALA A 573 -15.35 17.78 -9.34
N ARG A 574 -14.76 17.93 -10.54
CA ARG A 574 -13.37 18.39 -10.67
C ARG A 574 -13.25 19.65 -9.82
N LEU A 575 -12.49 19.58 -8.74
CA LEU A 575 -12.11 20.77 -7.98
C LEU A 575 -11.48 21.75 -8.98
N GLU A 576 -12.04 22.95 -9.10
CA GLU A 576 -11.42 23.99 -9.94
C GLU A 576 -10.09 24.39 -9.31
N GLU A 577 -9.00 23.80 -9.81
CA GLU A 577 -7.64 24.22 -9.48
C GLU A 577 -7.04 24.96 -10.67
N ARG A 578 -6.51 26.16 -10.41
CA ARG A 578 -5.69 26.92 -11.35
C ARG A 578 -4.41 27.39 -10.66
N LYS A 579 -3.31 27.38 -11.39
CA LYS A 579 -2.03 27.95 -10.93
C LYS A 579 -1.98 29.47 -11.18
N PRO A 580 -1.14 30.23 -10.45
CA PRO A 580 -0.89 31.63 -10.76
C PRO A 580 -0.36 31.75 -12.19
N SER A 581 -0.85 32.74 -12.94
CA SER A 581 -0.46 32.98 -14.34
C SER A 581 0.45 34.20 -14.51
N GLY A 582 0.89 34.79 -13.39
CA GLY A 582 1.82 35.92 -13.33
C GLY A 582 1.70 36.66 -12.00
N TYR A 583 2.46 37.75 -11.84
CA TYR A 583 2.45 38.51 -10.59
C TYR A 583 1.08 39.13 -10.25
N ILE A 584 0.76 39.20 -8.96
CA ILE A 584 -0.40 39.90 -8.42
C ILE A 584 0.06 40.84 -7.29
N SER A 585 -0.49 42.04 -7.23
CA SER A 585 -0.29 42.98 -6.12
C SER A 585 -1.65 43.51 -5.66
N PRO A 586 -2.53 42.64 -5.12
CA PRO A 586 -3.89 43.01 -4.81
C PRO A 586 -3.98 44.02 -3.67
N ARG A 587 -4.90 44.97 -3.78
CA ARG A 587 -5.28 45.79 -2.63
C ARG A 587 -6.15 44.95 -1.69
N LEU A 588 -5.68 44.70 -0.47
CA LEU A 588 -6.45 43.94 0.51
C LEU A 588 -7.65 44.77 1.00
N GLU A 589 -8.85 44.25 0.77
CA GLU A 589 -10.15 44.90 1.06
C GLU A 589 -11.18 43.92 1.64
N ALA A 590 -10.94 42.60 1.59
CA ALA A 590 -11.86 41.53 1.99
C ALA A 590 -13.29 41.66 1.41
N SER A 591 -13.37 42.15 0.17
CA SER A 591 -14.61 42.25 -0.61
C SER A 591 -15.30 40.90 -0.77
N SER A 592 -16.63 40.87 -0.92
CA SER A 592 -17.41 39.63 -1.09
C SER A 592 -17.11 38.87 -2.38
N GLN A 593 -16.48 39.52 -3.36
CA GLN A 593 -15.99 38.91 -4.60
C GLN A 593 -14.54 39.32 -4.82
N ALA A 594 -13.73 38.41 -5.36
CA ALA A 594 -12.36 38.70 -5.75
C ALA A 594 -12.34 39.79 -6.83
N THR A 595 -11.53 40.84 -6.60
CA THR A 595 -11.36 41.95 -7.56
C THR A 595 -10.57 41.49 -8.79
N SER A 596 -10.48 42.34 -9.81
CA SER A 596 -9.64 42.11 -10.99
C SER A 596 -8.16 41.86 -10.64
N ASP A 597 -7.69 42.35 -9.49
CA ASP A 597 -6.29 42.19 -9.07
C ASP A 597 -5.94 40.73 -8.75
N TRP A 598 -6.95 39.91 -8.42
CA TRP A 598 -6.82 38.47 -8.20
C TRP A 598 -6.98 37.63 -9.49
N ALA A 599 -7.19 38.26 -10.65
CA ALA A 599 -7.47 37.54 -11.90
C ALA A 599 -6.32 36.61 -12.34
N ARG A 600 -5.06 36.97 -12.04
CA ARG A 600 -3.87 36.15 -12.32
C ARG A 600 -3.46 35.24 -11.16
N ALA A 601 -4.19 35.28 -10.05
CA ALA A 601 -3.92 34.43 -8.89
C ALA A 601 -4.25 32.96 -9.19
N GLY A 602 -3.48 32.06 -8.60
CA GLY A 602 -3.90 30.68 -8.45
C GLY A 602 -5.17 30.60 -7.61
N TYR A 603 -5.93 29.54 -7.80
CA TYR A 603 -7.16 29.26 -7.07
C TYR A 603 -7.29 27.76 -6.85
N ILE A 604 -7.70 27.39 -5.65
CA ILE A 604 -8.11 26.02 -5.32
C ILE A 604 -9.48 26.08 -4.65
N GLN A 605 -10.43 25.32 -5.18
CA GLN A 605 -11.77 25.22 -4.62
C GLN A 605 -11.75 24.41 -3.31
N GLY A 606 -12.57 24.83 -2.33
CA GLY A 606 -12.79 24.06 -1.11
C GLY A 606 -13.45 22.72 -1.43
N GLY A 607 -12.94 21.64 -0.82
CA GLY A 607 -13.53 20.31 -0.94
C GLY A 607 -14.63 20.08 0.10
N VAL A 608 -15.52 19.12 -0.14
CA VAL A 608 -16.40 18.62 0.92
C VAL A 608 -15.54 17.78 1.86
N SER A 609 -15.13 18.33 3.01
CA SER A 609 -14.31 17.61 4.00
C SER A 609 -14.97 16.27 4.40
N ARG A 610 -14.26 15.16 4.18
CA ARG A 610 -14.75 13.78 4.40
C ARG A 610 -14.27 13.18 5.74
N GLY A 611 -14.23 13.98 6.79
CA GLY A 611 -13.99 13.50 8.15
C GLY A 611 -15.18 12.71 8.70
N ALA A 612 -14.95 11.44 9.07
CA ALA A 612 -15.96 10.45 9.48
C ALA A 612 -16.75 10.75 10.78
N MET A 613 -16.81 12.00 11.26
CA MET A 613 -17.53 12.32 12.51
C MET A 613 -18.32 13.63 12.53
N ARG A 614 -18.44 14.38 11.43
CA ARG A 614 -19.40 15.49 11.35
C ARG A 614 -20.04 15.48 9.97
N LYS A 615 -21.38 15.48 9.91
CA LYS A 615 -22.16 15.74 8.69
C LYS A 615 -21.46 16.87 7.92
N GLY A 616 -20.89 16.58 6.75
CA GLY A 616 -19.92 17.40 6.04
C GLY A 616 -20.41 18.84 5.88
N ARG A 617 -19.91 19.71 6.76
CA ARG A 617 -20.17 21.15 6.72
C ARG A 617 -18.91 21.76 6.13
N GLN A 618 -18.96 22.02 4.84
CA GLN A 618 -17.90 22.71 4.11
C GLN A 618 -17.85 24.15 4.62
N VAL A 619 -16.75 24.53 5.24
CA VAL A 619 -16.49 25.91 5.68
C VAL A 619 -15.68 26.63 4.62
N PHE A 620 -14.73 25.99 3.93
CA PHE A 620 -14.01 26.63 2.83
C PHE A 620 -14.81 26.63 1.53
N LYS A 621 -14.97 27.81 0.94
CA LYS A 621 -15.40 27.95 -0.45
C LYS A 621 -14.21 27.79 -1.41
N GLY A 622 -13.07 28.39 -1.07
CA GLY A 622 -11.84 28.27 -1.85
C GLY A 622 -10.75 29.23 -1.39
N LEU A 623 -9.56 29.09 -1.98
CA LEU A 623 -8.38 29.88 -1.66
C LEU A 623 -7.76 30.41 -2.94
N PHE A 624 -7.62 31.74 -3.03
CA PHE A 624 -6.74 32.38 -4.00
C PHE A 624 -5.35 32.56 -3.40
N TYR A 625 -4.33 32.36 -4.22
CA TYR A 625 -2.94 32.53 -3.82
C TYR A 625 -2.11 33.09 -4.98
N GLY A 626 -1.10 33.88 -4.67
CA GLY A 626 -0.17 34.41 -5.66
C GLY A 626 0.88 35.30 -5.03
N TYR A 627 1.66 35.97 -5.85
CA TYR A 627 2.84 36.70 -5.40
C TYR A 627 3.22 37.85 -6.34
N ASP A 628 4.02 38.79 -5.83
CA ASP A 628 4.79 39.76 -6.61
C ASP A 628 6.28 39.64 -6.22
N PRO A 629 7.20 40.50 -6.72
CA PRO A 629 8.61 40.40 -6.39
C PRO A 629 8.98 40.52 -4.90
N GLY A 630 8.06 40.89 -4.00
CA GLY A 630 8.35 41.09 -2.58
C GLY A 630 7.35 40.48 -1.60
N CYS A 631 6.20 39.98 -2.05
CA CYS A 631 5.12 39.52 -1.17
C CYS A 631 4.40 38.28 -1.71
N LEU A 632 4.02 37.38 -0.79
CA LEU A 632 2.96 36.38 -1.01
C LEU A 632 1.61 36.99 -0.61
N TYR A 633 0.57 36.63 -1.34
CA TYR A 633 -0.81 37.04 -1.07
C TYR A 633 -1.73 35.84 -1.00
N PHE A 634 -2.57 35.80 0.03
CA PHE A 634 -3.60 34.78 0.21
C PHE A 634 -4.96 35.44 0.40
N ARG A 635 -6.00 34.88 -0.24
CA ARG A 635 -7.39 35.26 -0.03
C ARG A 635 -8.21 33.99 0.17
N LEU A 636 -8.66 33.78 1.39
CA LEU A 636 -9.46 32.65 1.80
C LEU A 636 -10.93 33.04 1.81
N GLU A 637 -11.76 32.26 1.11
CA GLU A 637 -13.20 32.44 1.07
C GLU A 637 -13.90 31.31 1.82
N GLY A 638 -14.88 31.65 2.64
CA GLY A 638 -15.71 30.70 3.38
C GLY A 638 -17.13 30.60 2.82
N GLU A 639 -17.71 29.40 2.87
CA GLU A 639 -19.16 29.17 2.77
C GLU A 639 -19.86 29.60 4.07
N GLU A 640 -19.11 29.69 5.18
CA GLU A 640 -19.58 30.14 6.49
C GLU A 640 -18.74 31.30 7.03
N PRO A 641 -19.26 32.05 8.03
CA PRO A 641 -18.47 33.08 8.68
C PRO A 641 -17.18 32.53 9.32
N LEU A 642 -16.03 32.98 8.81
CA LEU A 642 -14.69 32.60 9.23
C LEU A 642 -14.29 33.23 10.59
N ASP A 643 -15.09 34.16 11.11
CA ASP A 643 -14.84 34.87 12.39
C ASP A 643 -14.85 33.99 13.63
N ALA A 644 -15.47 32.81 13.54
CA ALA A 644 -15.52 31.84 14.63
C ALA A 644 -14.27 30.96 14.71
N TYR A 645 -13.36 31.04 13.74
CA TYR A 645 -12.23 30.14 13.59
C TYR A 645 -10.91 30.89 13.71
N ALA A 646 -9.89 30.22 14.26
CA ALA A 646 -8.51 30.62 14.02
C ALA A 646 -8.10 30.07 12.65
N ILE A 647 -7.45 30.88 11.82
CA ILE A 647 -7.01 30.47 10.48
C ILE A 647 -5.50 30.41 10.51
N THR A 648 -4.91 29.29 10.09
CA THR A 648 -3.45 29.17 10.01
C THR A 648 -3.02 28.78 8.61
N PHE A 649 -2.15 29.58 8.01
CA PHE A 649 -1.44 29.27 6.76
C PHE A 649 -0.09 28.67 7.13
N TYR A 650 0.09 27.37 6.89
CA TYR A 650 1.32 26.65 7.11
C TYR A 650 2.13 26.58 5.83
N LEU A 651 3.40 26.94 5.91
CA LEU A 651 4.29 27.06 4.75
C LEU A 651 5.53 26.18 4.94
N ALA A 652 5.93 25.49 3.88
CA ALA A 652 7.27 24.94 3.72
C ALA A 652 8.00 25.72 2.62
N THR A 653 9.24 26.09 2.88
CA THR A 653 10.04 26.98 2.02
C THR A 653 11.44 26.40 1.84
N SER A 654 11.99 26.49 0.63
CA SER A 654 13.40 26.14 0.37
C SER A 654 14.34 26.93 1.28
N GLY A 655 15.30 26.26 1.93
CA GLY A 655 16.34 26.91 2.74
C GLY A 655 16.10 27.01 4.26
N SER A 656 15.09 26.33 4.81
CA SER A 656 14.92 26.27 6.28
C SER A 656 15.71 25.13 6.91
N ASP A 657 16.65 25.47 7.81
CA ASP A 657 17.51 24.50 8.53
C ASP A 657 16.74 23.60 9.52
N LYS A 658 15.55 24.04 9.93
CA LYS A 658 14.72 23.39 10.94
C LYS A 658 13.27 23.40 10.47
N VAL A 659 12.64 22.24 10.56
CA VAL A 659 11.25 22.03 10.14
C VAL A 659 10.49 21.22 11.18
N ASN A 660 9.18 21.42 11.22
CA ASN A 660 8.24 20.68 12.04
C ASN A 660 7.42 19.74 11.16
N TRP A 661 7.12 18.56 11.66
CA TRP A 661 6.31 17.55 11.01
C TRP A 661 4.91 17.46 11.62
N GLN A 662 4.52 18.41 12.45
CA GLN A 662 3.20 18.55 13.02
C GLN A 662 2.72 20.00 12.91
N PHE A 663 1.41 20.16 12.74
CA PHE A 663 0.79 21.47 12.82
C PHE A 663 0.84 21.96 14.27
N ARG A 664 0.96 23.27 14.46
CA ARG A 664 1.11 23.89 15.79
C ARG A 664 0.00 23.57 16.80
N HIS A 665 -1.16 23.12 16.30
CA HIS A 665 -2.36 22.81 17.09
C HIS A 665 -2.82 21.35 16.92
N LEU A 666 -1.98 20.46 16.37
CA LEU A 666 -2.33 19.05 16.16
C LEU A 666 -1.17 18.12 16.53
N ASP A 667 -1.49 16.96 17.09
CA ASP A 667 -0.57 15.82 17.22
C ASP A 667 -0.49 14.98 15.91
N GLU A 668 -1.13 15.43 14.83
CA GLU A 668 -1.10 14.76 13.52
C GLU A 668 0.24 15.00 12.81
N LYS A 669 0.87 13.91 12.35
CA LYS A 669 2.05 13.98 11.47
C LYS A 669 1.69 14.54 10.09
N VAL A 670 2.58 15.35 9.54
CA VAL A 670 2.51 16.08 8.27
C VAL A 670 2.83 15.16 7.08
N GLU A 671 2.35 13.92 7.13
CA GLU A 671 2.29 13.06 5.92
C GLU A 671 1.54 13.78 4.79
N ALA A 672 0.65 14.72 5.15
CA ALA A 672 -0.10 15.59 4.26
C ALA A 672 0.73 16.66 3.52
N LEU A 673 2.06 16.76 3.59
CA LEU A 673 2.83 17.66 2.71
C LEU A 673 3.75 16.91 1.75
N ASN A 674 3.38 15.70 1.34
CA ASN A 674 4.24 14.82 0.53
C ASN A 674 5.64 14.65 1.16
N GLY A 675 5.74 14.58 2.48
CA GLY A 675 7.03 14.47 3.17
C GLY A 675 7.86 15.76 3.24
N THR A 676 7.25 16.94 3.06
CA THR A 676 7.93 18.23 3.24
C THR A 676 7.71 18.79 4.64
N GLY A 677 8.77 19.12 5.37
CA GLY A 677 8.66 19.69 6.71
C GLY A 677 8.22 21.16 6.71
N LEU A 678 7.38 21.53 7.68
CA LEU A 678 6.86 22.89 7.84
C LEU A 678 7.90 23.84 8.42
N SER A 679 8.06 25.00 7.78
CA SER A 679 9.04 26.02 8.16
C SER A 679 8.40 27.21 8.87
N TRP A 680 7.19 27.59 8.45
CA TRP A 680 6.50 28.79 8.93
C TRP A 680 5.00 28.57 9.14
N ALA A 681 4.42 29.32 10.07
CA ALA A 681 2.97 29.38 10.26
C ALA A 681 2.52 30.83 10.44
N VAL A 682 1.54 31.26 9.64
CA VAL A 682 0.86 32.56 9.76
C VAL A 682 -0.51 32.32 10.37
N GLU A 683 -0.68 32.68 11.63
CA GLU A 683 -1.88 32.41 12.41
C GLU A 683 -2.70 33.68 12.61
N ILE A 684 -3.98 33.61 12.26
CA ILE A 684 -4.97 34.68 12.47
C ILE A 684 -5.91 34.19 13.56
N PRO A 685 -5.88 34.80 14.76
CA PRO A 685 -6.78 34.43 15.84
C PRO A 685 -8.27 34.62 15.47
N PRO A 686 -9.19 33.93 16.15
CA PRO A 686 -10.63 34.17 15.97
C PRO A 686 -10.94 35.64 16.27
N ARG A 687 -11.58 36.33 15.31
CA ARG A 687 -11.84 37.78 15.36
C ARG A 687 -10.59 38.68 15.50
N GLY A 688 -9.39 38.14 15.27
CA GLY A 688 -8.15 38.92 15.25
C GLY A 688 -8.07 39.80 14.01
N GLU A 689 -7.51 41.01 14.17
CA GLU A 689 -7.23 41.97 13.09
C GLU A 689 -5.77 41.93 12.62
N GLU A 690 -4.91 41.16 13.31
CA GLU A 690 -3.50 40.97 12.98
C GLU A 690 -3.18 39.49 12.87
N ALA A 691 -2.24 39.12 11.99
CA ALA A 691 -1.66 37.77 11.97
C ALA A 691 -0.35 37.71 12.76
N LEU A 692 -0.15 36.57 13.40
CA LEU A 692 1.03 36.19 14.15
C LEU A 692 1.91 35.29 13.28
N LEU A 693 3.22 35.54 13.27
CA LEU A 693 4.18 34.75 12.51
C LEU A 693 5.00 33.84 13.43
N PHE A 694 5.02 32.55 13.11
CA PHE A 694 5.78 31.53 13.81
C PHE A 694 6.79 30.88 12.88
N LYS A 695 7.97 30.57 13.43
CA LYS A 695 9.03 29.80 12.77
C LYS A 695 9.18 28.46 13.47
N ALA A 696 9.38 27.40 12.69
CA ALA A 696 9.71 26.08 13.21
C ALA A 696 11.13 26.07 13.81
N GLU A 697 11.28 25.42 14.97
CA GLU A 697 12.57 25.21 15.63
C GLU A 697 13.02 23.74 15.64
N GLY A 698 12.28 22.88 14.93
CA GLY A 698 12.44 21.42 14.97
C GLY A 698 11.75 20.83 16.20
N GLN A 699 11.63 19.49 16.22
CA GLN A 699 11.00 18.75 17.33
C GLN A 699 9.60 19.27 17.68
N GLU A 700 8.86 19.75 16.68
CA GLU A 700 7.48 20.25 16.81
C GLU A 700 7.34 21.53 17.66
N VAL A 701 8.45 22.21 17.91
CA VAL A 701 8.47 23.49 18.62
C VAL A 701 8.28 24.63 17.64
N TRP A 702 7.28 25.47 17.91
CA TRP A 702 6.97 26.68 17.14
C TRP A 702 7.30 27.94 17.94
N ARG A 703 8.24 28.76 17.46
CA ARG A 703 8.60 30.04 18.11
C ARG A 703 7.89 31.20 17.42
N LYS A 704 7.22 32.06 18.20
CA LYS A 704 6.71 33.35 17.71
C LYS A 704 7.89 34.24 17.33
N VAL A 705 7.94 34.70 16.08
CA VAL A 705 9.02 35.54 15.56
C VAL A 705 8.54 36.88 15.01
N GLY A 706 7.23 37.06 14.83
CA GLY A 706 6.64 38.33 14.42
C GLY A 706 5.16 38.45 14.77
N GLU A 707 4.67 39.69 14.73
CA GLU A 707 3.25 40.06 14.86
C GLU A 707 2.98 41.29 13.98
N GLY A 708 1.70 41.59 13.72
CA GLY A 708 1.31 42.76 12.93
C GLY A 708 1.42 42.59 11.41
N LEU A 709 1.39 41.36 10.89
CA LEU A 709 1.22 41.15 9.45
C LEU A 709 -0.16 41.66 9.01
N ARG A 710 -0.20 42.31 7.82
CA ARG A 710 -1.42 42.94 7.31
C ARG A 710 -2.47 41.89 6.98
N VAL A 711 -3.57 41.92 7.73
CA VAL A 711 -4.78 41.13 7.50
C VAL A 711 -5.94 42.08 7.24
N VAL A 712 -6.77 41.77 6.25
CA VAL A 712 -8.09 42.38 6.09
C VAL A 712 -9.11 41.27 6.11
N ARG A 713 -10.17 41.43 6.90
CA ARG A 713 -11.22 40.42 7.04
C ARG A 713 -12.61 41.01 6.92
N SER A 714 -13.49 40.23 6.32
CA SER A 714 -14.94 40.32 6.44
C SER A 714 -15.45 38.96 6.96
N PRO A 715 -16.74 38.81 7.29
CA PRO A 715 -17.23 37.56 7.85
C PRO A 715 -16.89 36.33 7.01
N TYR A 716 -16.86 36.44 5.67
CA TYR A 716 -16.67 35.31 4.77
C TYR A 716 -15.33 35.32 4.01
N VAL A 717 -14.51 36.37 4.19
CA VAL A 717 -13.28 36.53 3.41
C VAL A 717 -12.15 37.01 4.32
N VAL A 718 -11.00 36.35 4.22
CA VAL A 718 -9.77 36.75 4.91
C VAL A 718 -8.65 36.88 3.90
N GLU A 719 -8.02 38.05 3.87
CA GLU A 719 -6.90 38.35 2.98
C GLU A 719 -5.65 38.69 3.78
N VAL A 720 -4.51 38.16 3.34
CA VAL A 720 -3.21 38.29 4.02
C VAL A 720 -2.15 38.64 3.00
N ALA A 721 -1.27 39.57 3.35
CA ALA A 721 -0.02 39.82 2.65
C ALA A 721 1.16 39.43 3.54
N LEU A 722 2.03 38.56 3.02
CA LEU A 722 3.21 38.06 3.71
C LEU A 722 4.48 38.49 2.95
N PRO A 723 5.22 39.49 3.47
CA PRO A 723 6.47 39.92 2.85
C PRO A 723 7.54 38.81 2.84
N PHE A 724 8.24 38.66 1.73
CA PHE A 724 9.31 37.68 1.55
C PHE A 724 10.41 37.78 2.62
N ASN A 725 10.82 39.00 2.96
CA ASN A 725 11.84 39.26 3.99
C ASN A 725 11.44 38.73 5.37
N SER A 726 10.15 38.53 5.65
CA SER A 726 9.67 38.00 6.92
C SER A 726 9.92 36.51 7.08
N ILE A 727 10.06 35.78 5.95
CA ILE A 727 10.22 34.32 5.92
C ILE A 727 11.46 33.85 5.14
N GLY A 728 12.26 34.79 4.62
CA GLY A 728 13.57 34.51 4.02
C GLY A 728 13.51 33.82 2.66
N ILE A 729 12.49 34.11 1.85
CA ILE A 729 12.34 33.56 0.49
C ILE A 729 12.50 34.65 -0.58
N GLY A 730 12.60 34.27 -1.84
CA GLY A 730 12.62 35.17 -2.99
C GLY A 730 12.23 34.50 -4.31
N PRO A 731 12.36 35.21 -5.45
CA PRO A 731 12.22 34.61 -6.77
C PRO A 731 13.14 33.40 -6.93
N GLY A 732 12.63 32.33 -7.54
CA GLY A 732 13.29 31.02 -7.68
C GLY A 732 12.96 30.02 -6.57
N ASP A 733 12.42 30.45 -5.43
CA ASP A 733 12.06 29.55 -4.34
C ASP A 733 10.73 28.81 -4.59
N ASN A 734 10.63 27.60 -4.03
CA ASN A 734 9.39 26.84 -3.99
C ASN A 734 8.70 27.02 -2.64
N VAL A 735 7.39 27.19 -2.69
CA VAL A 735 6.53 27.33 -1.52
C VAL A 735 5.46 26.25 -1.55
N SER A 736 5.38 25.46 -0.49
CA SER A 736 4.26 24.55 -0.24
C SER A 736 3.36 25.13 0.85
N LEU A 737 2.05 25.10 0.63
CA LEU A 737 1.03 25.74 1.46
C LEU A 737 -0.07 24.73 1.87
N VAL A 738 -0.45 24.78 3.14
CA VAL A 738 -1.69 24.21 3.68
C VAL A 738 -2.38 25.26 4.53
N VAL A 739 -3.69 25.40 4.37
CA VAL A 739 -4.51 26.28 5.20
C VAL A 739 -5.39 25.42 6.10
N ALA A 740 -5.46 25.75 7.39
CA ALA A 740 -6.34 25.08 8.34
C ALA A 740 -7.19 26.10 9.09
N ILE A 741 -8.47 25.75 9.33
CA ILE A 741 -9.31 26.44 10.29
C ILE A 741 -9.41 25.63 11.58
N ILE A 742 -9.26 26.31 12.70
CA ILE A 742 -9.17 25.70 14.04
C ILE A 742 -10.27 26.28 14.92
N ARG A 743 -10.95 25.42 15.66
CA ARG A 743 -11.96 25.82 16.65
C ARG A 743 -11.83 24.95 17.89
N GLY A 744 -11.61 25.59 19.04
CA GLY A 744 -11.46 24.88 20.31
C GLY A 744 -10.20 24.02 20.41
N GLY A 745 -9.16 24.35 19.65
CA GLY A 745 -7.90 23.58 19.60
C GLY A 745 -7.90 22.43 18.60
N GLU A 746 -9.02 22.15 17.92
CA GLU A 746 -9.12 21.11 16.89
C GLU A 746 -9.19 21.74 15.49
N VAL A 747 -8.55 21.12 14.51
CA VAL A 747 -8.72 21.48 13.09
C VAL A 747 -10.10 21.03 12.63
N VAL A 748 -10.87 21.99 12.12
CA VAL A 748 -12.22 21.76 11.61
C VAL A 748 -12.19 21.36 10.14
N GLU A 749 -11.31 21.98 9.34
CA GLU A 749 -11.15 21.73 7.92
C GLU A 749 -9.76 22.21 7.46
N ARG A 750 -9.23 21.57 6.40
CA ARG A 750 -7.98 21.93 5.73
C ARG A 750 -8.17 22.12 4.24
N LEU A 751 -7.30 22.93 3.64
CA LEU A 751 -7.24 23.15 2.20
C LEU A 751 -5.76 23.21 1.74
N PRO A 752 -5.30 22.28 0.88
CA PRO A 752 -5.99 21.07 0.42
C PRO A 752 -6.40 20.11 1.56
N ASP A 753 -7.42 19.26 1.34
CA ASP A 753 -7.87 18.25 2.33
C ASP A 753 -6.82 17.14 2.54
N GLY A 754 -5.99 16.88 1.51
CA GLY A 754 -4.78 16.07 1.58
C GLY A 754 -3.68 16.63 0.68
N GLY A 755 -2.42 16.51 1.09
CA GLY A 755 -1.30 17.11 0.37
C GLY A 755 -1.09 18.61 0.69
N SER A 756 -0.11 19.22 0.02
CA SER A 756 0.02 20.69 -0.07
C SER A 756 -0.26 21.19 -1.46
N LEU A 757 -0.68 22.45 -1.50
CA LEU A 757 -0.53 23.25 -2.69
C LEU A 757 0.93 23.70 -2.82
N THR A 758 1.63 23.29 -3.89
CA THR A 758 3.03 23.69 -4.13
C THR A 758 3.15 24.55 -5.39
N PHE A 759 3.83 25.70 -5.28
CA PHE A 759 4.09 26.60 -6.39
C PHE A 759 5.49 27.24 -6.30
N ALA A 760 6.07 27.51 -7.46
CA ALA A 760 7.34 28.24 -7.59
C ALA A 760 7.06 29.75 -7.64
N ILE A 761 7.94 30.55 -7.03
CA ILE A 761 7.96 32.01 -7.20
C ILE A 761 8.77 32.29 -8.46
N GLU A 762 8.11 32.54 -9.58
CA GLU A 762 8.79 32.75 -10.86
C GLU A 762 9.58 34.08 -10.87
N GLU A 763 10.79 34.03 -11.43
CA GLU A 763 11.49 35.22 -11.92
C GLU A 763 10.73 35.71 -13.16
N ASN A 764 10.07 36.86 -13.04
CA ASN A 764 9.23 37.53 -14.04
C ASN A 764 9.06 36.82 -15.41
N PRO A 765 7.88 36.26 -15.74
CA PRO A 765 7.63 35.60 -17.02
C PRO A 765 7.53 36.57 -18.24
N LEU A 766 7.89 37.85 -18.06
CA LEU A 766 8.04 38.86 -19.12
C LEU A 766 9.45 39.46 -19.13
N ALA A 767 10.47 38.60 -19.15
CA ALA A 767 11.82 38.91 -19.62
C ALA A 767 12.15 38.02 -20.84
#